data_AF-A0A1V5NHA2-F1
#
_entry.id   AF-A0A1V5NHA2-F1
#
_cell.length_a   1.000
_cell.length_b   1.000
_cell.length_c   1.000
_cell.angle_alpha   90.00
_cell.angle_beta   90.00
_cell.angle_gamma   90.00
#
_symmetry.space_group_name_H-M   'P 1'
#
loop_
_entity.id
_entity.type
_entity.pdbx_description
1 polymer ?
#
loop_
_entity_poly.entity_id
_entity_poly.type
_entity_poly.pdbx_seq_one_letter_code
_entity_poly.pdbx_strand_id
1 'polypeptide(L)'
;MIPGEEKGEISNEFFKKLNQQIVQKDNLIKLLQLQIKTLKSQADEAAEGPKKADLEKALEAKEAEVRRLEASLAEGKAELDARLREKEEQIRSLQQLLEQHQQDQQEALAASAAESRIPELESRITELEGQIEQERQARAAVEAAGQTADEEVRKLKADLETAQASGEEIQKLKTELEAAQAMAAERDQLQETVTSLEQELADARAKGAELVLTSSPEESSRISELEQDVATLKGLIAEKDEQLSTLLAPGGAVISEIDLQTLKLEINSTKQALQEATARAMRADELEKLIPELENQVAELPELRRKIAMLETSSAGLDEMPLKYAALESERQALQEELLALKARPAASLDDLAKLSRLNEEFGRRLAQSEEEKTKLRQEIVDLRMNLNMQHDTTVHDPNVRIEIEQLTGQVADQLVAIQKLEGLLTQQKRDLITKDEEISTLKQKLATAEDSTSVISADSDNQIISGFIDFFDGLDAFLSKNQNPELQSLHRKLLDRLIIPNKIQYMPVVSEIYDTQRHVATDYFRSDKFPEKCIVFEVEKGYRKGDSVIKKSKVWVVQNLYHCASCDALQGNPDSRFCHLCGKKITAPNGLPVDSLPTFEPTATTYLRFAERMIETKQFDKARDYLKEGLSIDPQSVPILLRLADVYAQASEFSESLVLLRQAQAVKEDPRIADRIKQLEVKITIYEQARSLNLSPEEFDKLVNLIQK
;
A
#
# COMPACT_ATOMS: atom_id res chain seq x y z
N MET A 1 42.47 -42.65 67.07
CA MET A 1 42.59 -43.58 65.93
C MET A 1 41.43 -44.56 66.03
N ILE A 2 40.39 -44.33 65.23
CA ILE A 2 39.10 -45.03 65.31
C ILE A 2 39.08 -46.10 64.20
N PRO A 3 38.73 -47.38 64.47
CA PRO A 3 38.94 -48.51 63.52
C PRO A 3 37.85 -48.67 62.42
N GLY A 4 37.09 -47.60 62.12
CA GLY A 4 35.86 -47.67 61.29
C GLY A 4 36.02 -47.33 59.81
N GLU A 5 36.88 -46.36 59.48
CA GLU A 5 37.01 -45.83 58.11
C GLU A 5 37.71 -46.80 57.15
N GLU A 6 38.68 -47.59 57.64
CA GLU A 6 39.43 -48.53 56.79
C GLU A 6 38.55 -49.65 56.19
N LYS A 7 37.48 -50.09 56.87
CA LYS A 7 36.68 -51.24 56.41
C LYS A 7 35.80 -50.93 55.19
N GLY A 8 35.37 -49.69 55.00
CA GLY A 8 34.54 -49.27 53.87
C GLY A 8 35.31 -49.17 52.56
N GLU A 9 36.53 -48.61 52.61
CA GLU A 9 37.41 -48.47 51.45
C GLU A 9 37.99 -49.82 51.00
N ILE A 10 38.37 -50.68 51.96
CA ILE A 10 38.84 -52.04 51.68
C ILE A 10 37.76 -52.88 50.95
N SER A 11 36.48 -52.70 51.27
CA SER A 11 35.38 -53.43 50.62
C SER A 11 35.18 -53.01 49.17
N ASN A 12 35.19 -51.71 48.85
CA ASN A 12 34.97 -51.23 47.49
C ASN A 12 36.18 -51.49 46.57
N GLU A 13 37.41 -51.39 47.08
CA GLU A 13 38.59 -51.81 46.32
C GLU A 13 38.60 -53.31 46.04
N PHE A 14 38.16 -54.13 46.99
CA PHE A 14 38.08 -55.57 46.82
C PHE A 14 37.08 -55.95 45.71
N PHE A 15 35.88 -55.36 45.67
CA PHE A 15 34.91 -55.59 44.59
C PHE A 15 35.46 -55.20 43.21
N LYS A 16 36.16 -54.06 43.12
CA LYS A 16 36.81 -53.63 41.87
C LYS A 16 37.89 -54.60 41.42
N LYS A 17 38.74 -55.06 42.33
CA LYS A 17 39.81 -56.04 42.06
C LYS A 17 39.24 -57.40 41.65
N LEU A 18 38.21 -57.89 42.34
CA LEU A 18 37.56 -59.16 42.03
C LEU A 18 36.87 -59.11 40.66
N ASN A 19 36.13 -58.04 40.36
CA ASN A 19 35.50 -57.85 39.06
C ASN A 19 36.53 -57.73 37.93
N GLN A 20 37.64 -57.01 38.16
CA GLN A 20 38.75 -56.92 37.21
C GLN A 20 39.38 -58.30 36.94
N GLN A 21 39.56 -59.13 37.96
CA GLN A 21 40.05 -60.50 37.81
C GLN A 21 39.08 -61.39 37.01
N ILE A 22 37.77 -61.26 37.21
CA ILE A 22 36.76 -61.99 36.45
C ILE A 22 36.83 -61.60 34.97
N VAL A 23 36.89 -60.30 34.65
CA VAL A 23 37.00 -59.80 33.27
C VAL A 23 38.30 -60.26 32.60
N GLN A 24 39.43 -60.21 33.31
CA GLN A 24 40.71 -60.68 32.81
C GLN A 24 40.70 -62.18 32.50
N LYS A 25 40.13 -63.01 33.38
CA LYS A 25 40.00 -64.46 33.17
C LYS A 25 39.06 -64.78 32.00
N ASP A 26 37.95 -64.06 31.86
CA ASP A 26 37.00 -64.25 30.75
C ASP A 26 37.64 -63.92 29.38
N ASN A 27 38.44 -62.85 29.31
CA ASN A 27 39.20 -62.51 28.12
C ASN A 27 40.29 -63.55 27.78
N LEU A 28 40.96 -64.09 28.80
CA LEU A 28 41.96 -65.15 28.62
C LEU A 28 41.32 -66.45 28.09
N ILE A 29 40.14 -66.81 28.61
CA ILE A 29 39.37 -67.97 28.13
C ILE A 29 39.00 -67.80 26.65
N LYS A 30 38.51 -66.63 26.23
CA LYS A 30 38.20 -66.33 24.81
C LYS A 30 39.42 -66.45 23.92
N LEU A 31 40.58 -65.96 24.38
CA LEU A 31 41.84 -66.06 23.64
C LEU A 31 42.28 -67.52 23.47
N LEU A 32 42.21 -68.32 24.55
CA LEU A 32 42.55 -69.74 24.51
C LEU A 32 41.57 -70.54 23.64
N GLN A 33 40.27 -70.22 23.67
CA GLN A 33 39.27 -70.84 22.80
C GLN A 33 39.53 -70.56 21.31
N LEU A 34 39.99 -69.35 20.96
CA LEU A 34 40.44 -69.02 19.60
C LEU A 34 41.68 -69.83 19.21
N GLN A 35 42.67 -69.95 20.10
CA GLN A 35 43.86 -70.78 19.87
C GLN A 35 43.52 -72.26 19.70
N ILE A 36 42.60 -72.80 20.49
CA ILE A 36 42.08 -74.17 20.35
C ILE A 36 41.42 -74.34 18.97
N LYS A 37 40.60 -73.38 18.53
CA LYS A 37 39.96 -73.43 17.21
C LYS A 37 41.00 -73.45 16.07
N THR A 38 42.05 -72.66 16.17
CA THR A 38 43.16 -72.65 15.19
C THR A 38 43.96 -73.95 15.21
N LEU A 39 44.33 -74.44 16.40
CA LEU A 39 45.05 -75.71 16.56
C LEU A 39 44.24 -76.91 16.07
N LYS A 40 42.91 -76.88 16.28
CA LYS A 40 41.99 -77.90 15.79
C LYS A 40 41.95 -77.94 14.26
N SER A 41 41.82 -76.78 13.62
CA SER A 41 41.89 -76.66 12.14
C SER A 41 43.23 -77.19 11.60
N GLN A 42 44.35 -76.86 12.26
CA GLN A 42 45.68 -77.33 11.87
C GLN A 42 45.87 -78.85 12.08
N ALA A 43 45.25 -79.42 13.12
CA ALA A 43 45.27 -80.86 13.37
C ALA A 43 44.39 -81.64 12.36
N ASP A 44 43.25 -81.08 11.96
CA ASP A 44 42.34 -81.66 10.97
C ASP A 44 42.94 -81.65 9.54
N GLU A 45 43.75 -80.64 9.22
CA GLU A 45 44.45 -80.51 7.92
C GLU A 45 45.77 -81.30 7.84
N ALA A 46 46.32 -81.75 8.96
CA ALA A 46 47.58 -82.50 9.00
C ALA A 46 47.39 -83.97 8.64
N ALA A 47 48.24 -84.50 7.74
CA ALA A 47 48.30 -85.92 7.42
C ALA A 47 48.76 -86.74 8.65
N GLU A 48 48.28 -87.98 8.78
CA GLU A 48 48.61 -88.86 9.91
C GLU A 48 50.12 -89.05 10.07
N GLY A 49 50.65 -88.63 11.21
CA GLY A 49 52.08 -88.63 11.51
C GLY A 49 52.39 -87.97 12.86
N PRO A 50 53.68 -87.92 13.26
CA PRO A 50 54.10 -87.43 14.58
C PRO A 50 53.68 -85.97 14.84
N LYS A 51 53.64 -85.14 13.79
CA LYS A 51 53.18 -83.74 13.88
C LYS A 51 51.71 -83.59 14.27
N LYS A 52 50.83 -84.52 13.87
CA LYS A 52 49.42 -84.51 14.24
C LYS A 52 49.23 -84.89 15.71
N ALA A 53 49.98 -85.88 16.20
CA ALA A 53 49.98 -86.28 17.60
C ALA A 53 50.47 -85.17 18.54
N ASP A 54 51.50 -84.40 18.12
CA ASP A 54 51.97 -83.24 18.89
C ASP A 54 50.94 -82.11 18.94
N LEU A 55 50.20 -81.87 17.85
CA LEU A 55 49.12 -80.87 17.79
C LEU A 55 47.91 -81.28 18.63
N GLU A 56 47.52 -82.56 18.62
CA GLU A 56 46.44 -83.11 19.45
C GLU A 56 46.80 -83.02 20.95
N LYS A 57 48.06 -83.30 21.31
CA LYS A 57 48.54 -83.15 22.70
C LYS A 57 48.56 -81.69 23.15
N ALA A 58 48.91 -80.76 22.26
CA ALA A 58 48.85 -79.32 22.55
C ALA A 58 47.39 -78.83 22.68
N LEU A 59 46.47 -79.37 21.87
CA LEU A 59 45.04 -79.10 21.95
C LEU A 59 44.47 -79.57 23.30
N GLU A 60 44.76 -80.81 23.72
CA GLU A 60 44.29 -81.36 24.99
C GLU A 60 44.82 -80.57 26.20
N ALA A 61 46.09 -80.14 26.16
CA ALA A 61 46.66 -79.28 27.19
C ALA A 61 45.95 -77.91 27.29
N LYS A 62 45.60 -77.31 26.15
CA LYS A 62 44.89 -76.03 26.08
C LYS A 62 43.42 -76.16 26.49
N GLU A 63 42.76 -77.24 26.13
CA GLU A 63 41.40 -77.55 26.58
C GLU A 63 41.35 -77.78 28.10
N ALA A 64 42.35 -78.45 28.68
CA ALA A 64 42.47 -78.61 30.12
C ALA A 64 42.71 -77.27 30.85
N GLU A 65 43.48 -76.36 30.25
CA GLU A 65 43.72 -75.01 30.77
C GLU A 65 42.45 -74.15 30.76
N VAL A 66 41.66 -74.21 29.68
CA VAL A 66 40.35 -73.55 29.59
C VAL A 66 39.39 -74.07 30.66
N ARG A 67 39.28 -75.39 30.84
CA ARG A 67 38.41 -75.99 31.88
C ARG A 67 38.78 -75.53 33.29
N ARG A 68 40.09 -75.39 33.60
CA ARG A 68 40.54 -74.86 34.90
C ARG A 68 40.18 -73.38 35.08
N LEU A 69 40.34 -72.57 34.04
CA LEU A 69 39.99 -71.15 34.09
C LEU A 69 38.47 -70.94 34.19
N GLU A 70 37.66 -71.75 33.51
CA GLU A 70 36.20 -71.73 33.61
C GLU A 70 35.72 -72.09 35.01
N ALA A 71 36.32 -73.12 35.65
CA ALA A 71 36.01 -73.48 37.04
C ALA A 71 36.37 -72.34 38.02
N SER A 72 37.54 -71.71 37.86
CA SER A 72 37.95 -70.58 38.71
C SER A 72 37.13 -69.32 38.46
N LEU A 73 36.64 -69.10 37.24
CA LEU A 73 35.73 -68.00 36.90
C LEU A 73 34.35 -68.21 37.56
N ALA A 74 33.83 -69.44 37.55
CA ALA A 74 32.57 -69.78 38.18
C ALA A 74 32.62 -69.55 39.70
N GLU A 75 33.73 -69.92 40.35
CA GLU A 75 33.95 -69.67 41.78
C GLU A 75 34.01 -68.17 42.10
N GLY A 76 34.76 -67.38 41.32
CA GLY A 76 34.84 -65.93 41.51
C GLY A 76 33.50 -65.21 41.28
N LYS A 77 32.67 -65.68 40.33
CA LYS A 77 31.31 -65.14 40.12
C LYS A 77 30.38 -65.48 41.28
N ALA A 78 30.44 -66.70 41.81
CA ALA A 78 29.64 -67.11 42.96
C ALA A 78 30.00 -66.30 44.23
N GLU A 79 31.28 -66.00 44.44
CA GLU A 79 31.73 -65.15 45.54
C GLU A 79 31.23 -63.70 45.41
N LEU A 80 31.26 -63.15 44.19
CA LEU A 80 30.72 -61.82 43.90
C LEU A 80 29.21 -61.75 44.18
N ASP A 81 28.44 -62.74 43.70
CA ASP A 81 26.99 -62.79 43.88
C ASP A 81 26.58 -62.93 45.36
N ALA A 82 27.31 -63.74 46.13
CA ALA A 82 27.07 -63.88 47.57
C ALA A 82 27.27 -62.56 48.32
N ARG A 83 28.32 -61.80 47.97
CA ARG A 83 28.62 -60.50 48.58
C ARG A 83 27.68 -59.39 48.15
N LEU A 84 27.17 -59.42 46.92
CA LEU A 84 26.13 -58.49 46.46
C LEU A 84 24.83 -58.69 47.23
N ARG A 85 24.41 -59.95 47.45
CA ARG A 85 23.22 -60.25 48.27
C ARG A 85 23.35 -59.76 49.71
N GLU A 86 24.52 -59.95 50.33
CA GLU A 86 24.81 -59.42 51.67
C GLU A 86 24.64 -57.89 51.73
N LYS A 87 25.08 -57.17 50.68
CA LYS A 87 24.93 -55.71 50.59
C LYS A 87 23.49 -55.27 50.34
N GLU A 88 22.76 -55.98 49.48
CA GLU A 88 21.33 -55.71 49.24
C GLU A 88 20.47 -55.94 50.50
N GLU A 89 20.85 -56.89 51.35
CA GLU A 89 20.17 -57.14 52.62
C GLU A 89 20.49 -56.05 53.65
N GLN A 90 21.74 -55.57 53.71
CA GLN A 90 22.12 -54.39 54.50
C GLN A 90 21.38 -53.13 54.06
N ILE A 91 21.24 -52.90 52.75
CA ILE A 91 20.51 -51.74 52.20
C ILE A 91 19.02 -51.84 52.55
N ARG A 92 18.40 -53.02 52.40
CA ARG A 92 17.00 -53.22 52.77
C ARG A 92 16.75 -52.98 54.26
N SER A 93 17.64 -53.48 55.13
CA SER A 93 17.54 -53.23 56.57
C SER A 93 17.65 -51.73 56.91
N LEU A 94 18.53 -51.00 56.23
CA LEU A 94 18.66 -49.55 56.43
C LEU A 94 17.46 -48.77 55.88
N GLN A 95 16.91 -49.18 54.74
CA GLN A 95 15.69 -48.60 54.17
C GLN A 95 14.50 -48.79 55.11
N GLN A 96 14.35 -49.98 55.69
CA GLN A 96 13.27 -50.28 56.62
C GLN A 96 13.37 -49.44 57.92
N LEU A 97 14.58 -49.22 58.43
CA LEU A 97 14.81 -48.35 59.59
C LEU A 97 14.51 -46.87 59.28
N LEU A 98 14.85 -46.40 58.08
CA LEU A 98 14.53 -45.04 57.62
C LEU A 98 13.03 -44.82 57.43
N GLU A 99 12.33 -45.80 56.87
CA GLU A 99 10.89 -45.74 56.62
C GLU A 99 10.10 -45.75 57.94
N GLN A 100 10.56 -46.52 58.92
CA GLN A 100 10.00 -46.54 60.27
C GLN A 100 10.20 -45.19 60.99
N HIS A 101 11.38 -44.58 60.86
CA HIS A 101 11.67 -43.26 61.44
C HIS A 101 10.90 -42.12 60.74
N GLN A 102 10.58 -42.26 59.45
CA GLN A 102 9.73 -41.31 58.71
C GLN A 102 8.25 -41.44 59.08
N GLN A 103 7.75 -42.67 59.31
CA GLN A 103 6.40 -42.90 59.82
C GLN A 103 6.23 -42.33 61.23
N ASP A 104 7.20 -42.53 62.11
CA ASP A 104 7.19 -41.97 63.48
C ASP A 104 7.22 -40.42 63.47
N GLN A 105 7.89 -39.80 62.50
CA GLN A 105 7.85 -38.35 62.29
C GLN A 105 6.51 -37.85 61.71
N GLN A 106 5.91 -38.59 60.78
CA GLN A 106 4.61 -38.22 60.20
C GLN A 106 3.45 -38.34 61.19
N GLU A 107 3.46 -39.34 62.08
CA GLU A 107 2.48 -39.45 63.16
C GLU A 107 2.62 -38.33 64.20
N ALA A 108 3.83 -37.81 64.43
CA ALA A 108 4.06 -36.66 65.32
C ALA A 108 3.61 -35.32 64.72
N LEU A 109 3.74 -35.12 63.39
CA LEU A 109 3.32 -33.91 62.67
C LEU A 109 1.79 -33.80 62.51
N ALA A 110 1.09 -34.93 62.32
CA ALA A 110 -0.37 -34.95 62.16
C ALA A 110 -1.16 -34.50 63.42
N ALA A 111 -0.52 -34.39 64.58
CA ALA A 111 -1.17 -34.02 65.84
C ALA A 111 -1.27 -32.49 66.10
N SER A 112 -0.68 -31.62 65.25
CA SER A 112 -0.66 -30.17 65.47
C SER A 112 -1.70 -29.42 64.62
N ALA A 113 -2.78 -28.93 65.24
CA ALA A 113 -3.84 -28.17 64.58
C ALA A 113 -3.35 -26.90 63.82
N ALA A 114 -2.19 -26.36 64.19
CA ALA A 114 -1.61 -25.16 63.59
C ALA A 114 -1.04 -25.38 62.17
N GLU A 115 -0.64 -26.61 61.81
CA GLU A 115 -0.12 -26.91 60.46
C GLU A 115 -1.22 -26.99 59.40
N SER A 116 -2.46 -27.29 59.79
CA SER A 116 -3.60 -27.35 58.87
C SER A 116 -4.12 -25.96 58.42
N ARG A 117 -3.89 -24.91 59.24
CA ARG A 117 -4.44 -23.57 59.01
C ARG A 117 -3.64 -22.73 58.01
N ILE A 118 -2.33 -22.94 57.95
CA ILE A 118 -1.42 -22.24 57.03
C ILE A 118 -1.79 -22.48 55.55
N PRO A 119 -2.00 -23.71 55.06
CA PRO A 119 -2.37 -23.95 53.66
C PRO A 119 -3.75 -23.39 53.29
N GLU A 120 -4.71 -23.34 54.23
CA GLU A 120 -6.01 -22.68 54.01
C GLU A 120 -5.86 -21.16 53.78
N LEU A 121 -5.03 -20.50 54.59
CA LEU A 121 -4.75 -19.07 54.46
C LEU A 121 -3.99 -18.75 53.17
N GLU A 122 -3.06 -19.62 52.75
CA GLU A 122 -2.33 -19.49 51.48
C GLU A 122 -3.27 -19.62 50.27
N SER A 123 -4.20 -20.59 50.30
CA SER A 123 -5.21 -20.74 49.25
C SER A 123 -6.11 -19.51 49.14
N ARG A 124 -6.50 -18.91 50.28
CA ARG A 124 -7.32 -17.69 50.31
C ARG A 124 -6.57 -16.47 49.75
N ILE A 125 -5.26 -16.37 49.99
CA ILE A 125 -4.42 -15.31 49.40
C ILE A 125 -4.35 -15.45 47.87
N THR A 126 -4.22 -16.68 47.35
CA THR A 126 -4.22 -16.92 45.89
C THR A 126 -5.57 -16.55 45.26
N GLU A 127 -6.69 -16.82 45.93
CA GLU A 127 -8.01 -16.41 45.45
C GLU A 127 -8.16 -14.88 45.41
N LEU A 128 -7.72 -14.17 46.45
CA LEU A 128 -7.72 -12.70 46.49
C LEU A 128 -6.79 -12.08 45.43
N GLU A 129 -5.64 -12.71 45.15
CA GLU A 129 -4.75 -12.29 44.07
C GLU A 129 -5.42 -12.36 42.70
N GLY A 130 -6.21 -13.42 42.45
CA GLY A 130 -7.00 -13.54 41.23
C GLY A 130 -8.10 -12.47 41.12
N GLN A 131 -8.79 -12.15 42.23
CA GLN A 131 -9.83 -11.11 42.26
C GLN A 131 -9.26 -9.71 42.03
N ILE A 132 -8.13 -9.38 42.66
CA ILE A 132 -7.43 -8.10 42.47
C ILE A 132 -7.04 -7.90 41.00
N GLU A 133 -6.51 -8.94 40.35
CA GLU A 133 -6.11 -8.85 38.95
C GLU A 133 -7.31 -8.62 38.01
N GLN A 134 -8.43 -9.31 38.25
CA GLN A 134 -9.67 -9.09 37.50
C GLN A 134 -10.21 -7.66 37.68
N GLU A 135 -10.20 -7.14 38.91
CA GLU A 135 -10.63 -5.76 39.19
C GLU A 135 -9.70 -4.71 38.57
N ARG A 136 -8.38 -4.96 38.52
CA ARG A 136 -7.40 -4.09 37.83
C ARG A 136 -7.69 -4.00 36.33
N GLN A 137 -7.97 -5.13 35.70
CA GLN A 137 -8.30 -5.18 34.27
C GLN A 137 -9.62 -4.46 33.97
N ALA A 138 -10.65 -4.66 34.80
CA ALA A 138 -11.93 -3.95 34.67
C ALA A 138 -11.76 -2.42 34.81
N ARG A 139 -10.93 -1.98 35.76
CA ARG A 139 -10.62 -0.56 35.97
C ARG A 139 -9.89 0.06 34.78
N ALA A 140 -8.88 -0.63 34.25
CA ALA A 140 -8.13 -0.16 33.08
C ALA A 140 -9.03 0.03 31.84
N ALA A 141 -10.01 -0.86 31.64
CA ALA A 141 -10.99 -0.73 30.56
C ALA A 141 -11.88 0.50 30.71
N VAL A 142 -12.31 0.83 31.93
CA VAL A 142 -13.10 2.03 32.23
C VAL A 142 -12.28 3.31 32.04
N GLU A 143 -11.01 3.32 32.45
CA GLU A 143 -10.10 4.45 32.24
C GLU A 143 -9.83 4.70 30.74
N ALA A 144 -9.62 3.65 29.95
CA ALA A 144 -9.45 3.76 28.51
C ALA A 144 -10.72 4.34 27.82
N ALA A 145 -11.91 3.87 28.22
CA ALA A 145 -13.17 4.39 27.71
C ALA A 145 -13.40 5.87 28.08
N GLY A 146 -12.98 6.30 29.28
CA GLY A 146 -13.01 7.70 29.70
C GLY A 146 -12.12 8.60 28.84
N GLN A 147 -10.88 8.15 28.57
CA GLN A 147 -9.94 8.91 27.74
C GLN A 147 -10.41 9.10 26.29
N THR A 148 -11.02 8.06 25.70
CA THR A 148 -11.56 8.16 24.34
C THR A 148 -12.70 9.18 24.25
N ALA A 149 -13.57 9.21 25.27
CA ALA A 149 -14.67 10.17 25.33
C ALA A 149 -14.17 11.61 25.53
N ASP A 150 -13.15 11.82 26.38
CA ASP A 150 -12.54 13.14 26.61
C ASP A 150 -11.85 13.70 25.35
N GLU A 151 -11.17 12.84 24.58
CA GLU A 151 -10.50 13.25 23.33
C GLU A 151 -11.52 13.62 22.24
N GLU A 152 -12.63 12.88 22.13
CA GLU A 152 -13.74 13.24 21.24
C GLU A 152 -14.34 14.61 21.60
N VAL A 153 -14.58 14.87 22.89
CA VAL A 153 -15.09 16.17 23.37
C VAL A 153 -14.10 17.30 23.09
N ARG A 154 -12.80 17.06 23.22
CA ARG A 154 -11.76 18.07 22.95
C ARG A 154 -11.68 18.41 21.46
N LYS A 155 -11.72 17.39 20.59
CA LYS A 155 -11.71 17.58 19.14
C LYS A 155 -12.92 18.39 18.67
N LEU A 156 -14.11 18.04 19.18
CA LEU A 156 -15.35 18.77 18.86
C LEU A 156 -15.34 20.23 19.32
N LYS A 157 -14.67 20.56 20.43
CA LYS A 157 -14.50 21.97 20.87
C LYS A 157 -13.59 22.75 19.92
N ALA A 158 -12.50 22.15 19.45
CA ALA A 158 -11.60 22.78 18.49
C ALA A 158 -12.30 23.04 17.15
N ASP A 159 -13.11 22.08 16.67
CA ASP A 159 -13.90 22.22 15.44
C ASP A 159 -14.98 23.32 15.56
N LEU A 160 -15.52 23.55 16.76
CA LEU A 160 -16.47 24.63 17.02
C LEU A 160 -15.81 26.02 16.96
N GLU A 161 -14.60 26.16 17.51
CA GLU A 161 -13.86 27.42 17.51
C GLU A 161 -13.44 27.82 16.09
N THR A 162 -13.01 26.86 15.26
CA THR A 162 -12.67 27.13 13.85
C THR A 162 -13.89 27.52 13.02
N ALA A 163 -15.04 26.89 13.26
CA ALA A 163 -16.30 27.25 12.59
C ALA A 163 -16.84 28.64 13.00
N GLN A 164 -16.57 29.09 14.23
CA GLN A 164 -16.92 30.45 14.66
C GLN A 164 -16.05 31.50 13.96
N ALA A 165 -14.76 31.22 13.76
CA ALA A 165 -13.84 32.12 13.07
C ALA A 165 -14.21 32.33 11.59
N SER A 166 -14.67 31.29 10.89
CA SER A 166 -15.13 31.42 9.49
C SER A 166 -16.44 32.22 9.35
N GLY A 167 -17.25 32.30 10.41
CA GLY A 167 -18.48 33.09 10.43
C GLY A 167 -18.25 34.61 10.26
N GLU A 168 -17.15 35.13 10.78
CA GLU A 168 -16.79 36.55 10.62
C GLU A 168 -16.34 36.87 9.19
N GLU A 169 -15.66 35.94 8.53
CA GLU A 169 -15.23 36.07 7.13
C GLU A 169 -16.43 36.05 6.17
N ILE A 170 -17.42 35.19 6.44
CA ILE A 170 -18.68 35.13 5.66
C ILE A 170 -19.47 36.43 5.77
N GLN A 171 -19.54 37.06 6.95
CA GLN A 171 -20.23 38.34 7.13
C GLN A 171 -19.56 39.46 6.32
N LYS A 172 -18.22 39.51 6.29
CA LYS A 172 -17.48 40.49 5.47
C LYS A 172 -17.76 40.28 3.98
N LEU A 173 -17.64 39.05 3.50
CA LEU A 173 -17.91 38.70 2.11
C LEU A 173 -19.36 39.01 1.69
N LYS A 174 -20.33 38.84 2.60
CA LYS A 174 -21.73 39.22 2.36
C LYS A 174 -21.88 40.72 2.12
N THR A 175 -21.28 41.54 2.99
CA THR A 175 -21.36 43.00 2.89
C THR A 175 -20.68 43.53 1.63
N GLU A 176 -19.57 42.92 1.22
CA GLU A 176 -18.85 43.26 -0.02
C GLU A 176 -19.68 42.88 -1.25
N LEU A 177 -20.35 41.71 -1.24
CA LEU A 177 -21.22 41.26 -2.33
C LEU A 177 -22.45 42.15 -2.50
N GLU A 178 -23.13 42.54 -1.41
CA GLU A 178 -24.28 43.45 -1.45
C GLU A 178 -23.91 44.83 -2.00
N ALA A 179 -22.76 45.38 -1.57
CA ALA A 179 -22.26 46.65 -2.08
C ALA A 179 -21.96 46.59 -3.58
N ALA A 180 -21.41 45.48 -4.06
CA ALA A 180 -21.06 45.33 -5.45
C ALA A 180 -22.27 45.04 -6.37
N GLN A 181 -23.29 44.33 -5.87
CA GLN A 181 -24.57 44.21 -6.56
C GLN A 181 -25.27 45.57 -6.73
N ALA A 182 -25.19 46.44 -5.72
CA ALA A 182 -25.73 47.80 -5.83
C ALA A 182 -25.01 48.63 -6.91
N MET A 183 -23.67 48.51 -7.01
CA MET A 183 -22.88 49.17 -8.06
C MET A 183 -23.22 48.65 -9.46
N ALA A 184 -23.47 47.35 -9.61
CA ALA A 184 -23.90 46.75 -10.88
C ALA A 184 -25.30 47.23 -11.30
N ALA A 185 -26.24 47.34 -10.36
CA ALA A 185 -27.58 47.87 -10.63
C ALA A 185 -27.55 49.36 -11.04
N GLU A 186 -26.69 50.17 -10.41
CA GLU A 186 -26.50 51.58 -10.81
C GLU A 186 -25.91 51.67 -12.23
N ARG A 187 -24.94 50.80 -12.57
CA ARG A 187 -24.39 50.73 -13.93
C ARG A 187 -25.49 50.43 -14.95
N ASP A 188 -26.31 49.42 -14.71
CA ASP A 188 -27.34 48.97 -15.65
C ASP A 188 -28.40 50.07 -15.87
N GLN A 189 -28.80 50.76 -14.81
CA GLN A 189 -29.69 51.93 -14.92
C GLN A 189 -29.07 53.05 -15.76
N LEU A 190 -27.81 53.41 -15.51
CA LEU A 190 -27.11 54.44 -16.29
C LEU A 190 -26.98 54.02 -17.77
N GLN A 191 -26.73 52.74 -18.03
CA GLN A 191 -26.63 52.24 -19.40
C GLN A 191 -27.98 52.29 -20.13
N GLU A 192 -29.09 51.96 -19.46
CA GLU A 192 -30.44 52.10 -19.99
C GLU A 192 -30.76 53.57 -20.34
N THR A 193 -30.41 54.51 -19.45
CA THR A 193 -30.60 55.95 -19.71
C THR A 193 -29.80 56.45 -20.92
N VAL A 194 -28.54 56.01 -21.06
CA VAL A 194 -27.70 56.33 -22.23
C VAL A 194 -28.35 55.80 -23.51
N THR A 195 -28.85 54.56 -23.50
CA THR A 195 -29.51 53.98 -24.68
C THR A 195 -30.82 54.68 -25.05
N SER A 196 -31.63 55.09 -24.05
CA SER A 196 -32.87 55.82 -24.30
C SER A 196 -32.61 57.18 -24.93
N LEU A 197 -31.66 57.94 -24.40
CA LEU A 197 -31.30 59.27 -24.92
C LEU A 197 -30.74 59.21 -26.35
N GLU A 198 -29.92 58.20 -26.66
CA GLU A 198 -29.40 57.98 -28.02
C GLU A 198 -30.52 57.63 -29.01
N GLN A 199 -31.49 56.83 -28.59
CA GLN A 199 -32.63 56.46 -29.41
C GLN A 199 -33.59 57.63 -29.63
N GLU A 200 -33.88 58.41 -28.58
CA GLU A 200 -34.72 59.62 -28.67
C GLU A 200 -34.10 60.67 -29.61
N LEU A 201 -32.78 60.88 -29.54
CA LEU A 201 -32.08 61.76 -30.48
C LEU A 201 -32.13 61.23 -31.91
N ALA A 202 -31.93 59.92 -32.12
CA ALA A 202 -32.00 59.31 -33.44
C ALA A 202 -33.39 59.46 -34.06
N ASP A 203 -34.44 59.22 -33.27
CA ASP A 203 -35.83 59.38 -33.70
C ASP A 203 -36.19 60.84 -33.98
N ALA A 204 -35.71 61.78 -33.14
CA ALA A 204 -35.91 63.21 -33.35
C ALA A 204 -35.21 63.72 -34.61
N ARG A 205 -33.98 63.26 -34.88
CA ARG A 205 -33.25 63.57 -36.12
C ARG A 205 -33.92 62.96 -37.35
N ALA A 206 -34.41 61.73 -37.26
CA ALA A 206 -35.12 61.09 -38.37
C ALA A 206 -36.42 61.85 -38.72
N LYS A 207 -37.22 62.19 -37.72
CA LYS A 207 -38.45 63.00 -37.89
C LYS A 207 -38.14 64.42 -38.38
N GLY A 208 -37.10 65.05 -37.84
CA GLY A 208 -36.63 66.35 -38.29
C GLY A 208 -36.18 66.34 -39.75
N ALA A 209 -35.38 65.34 -40.17
CA ALA A 209 -34.93 65.21 -41.55
C ALA A 209 -36.09 64.96 -42.53
N GLU A 210 -37.09 64.18 -42.12
CA GLU A 210 -38.29 63.93 -42.94
C GLU A 210 -39.14 65.19 -43.11
N LEU A 211 -39.31 66.01 -42.06
CA LEU A 211 -40.02 67.30 -42.15
C LEU A 211 -39.25 68.35 -42.96
N VAL A 212 -37.93 68.47 -42.78
CA VAL A 212 -37.09 69.46 -43.48
C VAL A 212 -37.04 69.22 -45.00
N LEU A 213 -37.15 67.97 -45.46
CA LEU A 213 -37.29 67.65 -46.88
C LEU A 213 -38.62 68.14 -47.48
N THR A 214 -39.63 68.40 -46.64
CA THR A 214 -40.96 68.87 -47.07
C THR A 214 -41.17 70.37 -46.87
N SER A 215 -40.51 70.97 -45.88
CA SER A 215 -40.59 72.41 -45.57
C SER A 215 -39.44 73.21 -46.18
N SER A 216 -39.49 73.42 -47.49
CA SER A 216 -38.64 74.40 -48.20
C SER A 216 -39.18 75.83 -47.99
N PRO A 217 -38.41 76.92 -48.23
CA PRO A 217 -38.92 78.31 -48.30
C PRO A 217 -40.22 78.47 -49.12
N GLU A 218 -40.52 77.50 -49.99
CA GLU A 218 -41.79 77.35 -50.71
C GLU A 218 -43.02 77.17 -49.79
N GLU A 219 -42.92 76.52 -48.62
CA GLU A 219 -44.08 76.36 -47.71
C GLU A 219 -44.42 77.67 -46.99
N SER A 220 -43.42 78.48 -46.63
CA SER A 220 -43.64 79.81 -46.02
C SER A 220 -44.27 80.77 -47.03
N SER A 221 -43.79 80.77 -48.28
CA SER A 221 -44.43 81.53 -49.35
C SER A 221 -45.84 81.00 -49.65
N ARG A 222 -46.04 79.67 -49.60
CA ARG A 222 -47.36 79.06 -49.85
C ARG A 222 -48.37 79.32 -48.74
N ILE A 223 -47.94 79.39 -47.48
CA ILE A 223 -48.77 79.86 -46.36
C ILE A 223 -49.19 81.32 -46.62
N SER A 224 -48.24 82.19 -46.98
CA SER A 224 -48.53 83.60 -47.32
C SER A 224 -49.49 83.73 -48.51
N GLU A 225 -49.33 82.91 -49.55
CA GLU A 225 -50.22 82.85 -50.71
C GLU A 225 -51.63 82.38 -50.31
N LEU A 226 -51.74 81.30 -49.53
CA LEU A 226 -53.02 80.78 -49.06
C LEU A 226 -53.75 81.76 -48.12
N GLU A 227 -53.02 82.51 -47.29
CA GLU A 227 -53.58 83.59 -46.47
C GLU A 227 -54.16 84.71 -47.33
N GLN A 228 -53.42 85.10 -48.37
CA GLN A 228 -53.86 86.10 -49.34
C GLN A 228 -55.07 85.62 -50.14
N ASP A 229 -55.10 84.35 -50.56
CA ASP A 229 -56.25 83.74 -51.25
C ASP A 229 -57.48 83.70 -50.34
N VAL A 230 -57.34 83.32 -49.07
CA VAL A 230 -58.44 83.36 -48.10
C VAL A 230 -58.94 84.79 -47.88
N ALA A 231 -58.05 85.78 -47.83
CA ALA A 231 -58.44 87.19 -47.72
C ALA A 231 -59.20 87.68 -48.96
N THR A 232 -58.72 87.29 -50.15
CA THR A 232 -59.32 87.65 -51.43
C THR A 232 -60.69 87.01 -51.60
N LEU A 233 -60.83 85.71 -51.29
CA LEU A 233 -62.10 84.97 -51.34
C LEU A 233 -63.12 85.51 -50.32
N LYS A 234 -62.68 85.93 -49.12
CA LYS A 234 -63.56 86.63 -48.16
C LYS A 234 -64.05 87.97 -48.70
N GLY A 235 -63.17 88.74 -49.36
CA GLY A 235 -63.53 89.99 -50.02
C GLY A 235 -64.57 89.78 -51.12
N LEU A 236 -64.39 88.75 -51.96
CA LEU A 236 -65.35 88.36 -52.99
C LEU A 236 -66.70 87.91 -52.41
N ILE A 237 -66.71 87.17 -51.29
CA ILE A 237 -67.96 86.85 -50.58
C ILE A 237 -68.64 88.13 -50.06
N ALA A 238 -67.89 89.04 -49.45
CA ALA A 238 -68.47 90.29 -48.94
C ALA A 238 -69.07 91.14 -50.08
N GLU A 239 -68.40 91.22 -51.22
CA GLU A 239 -68.91 91.89 -52.42
C GLU A 239 -70.16 91.18 -52.97
N LYS A 240 -70.20 89.85 -52.96
CA LYS A 240 -71.35 89.05 -53.40
C LYS A 240 -72.53 89.13 -52.41
N ASP A 241 -72.27 89.17 -51.10
CA ASP A 241 -73.27 89.37 -50.05
C ASP A 241 -73.86 90.80 -50.10
N GLU A 242 -73.06 91.81 -50.46
CA GLU A 242 -73.50 93.19 -50.68
C GLU A 242 -74.34 93.32 -51.98
N GLN A 243 -73.95 92.61 -53.05
CA GLN A 243 -74.74 92.46 -54.29
C GLN A 243 -76.07 91.72 -54.05
N LEU A 244 -76.12 90.77 -53.11
CA LEU A 244 -77.34 90.08 -52.67
C LEU A 244 -78.24 90.98 -51.80
N SER A 245 -77.66 91.82 -50.95
CA SER A 245 -78.38 92.72 -50.05
C SER A 245 -79.05 93.90 -50.78
N THR A 246 -78.62 94.22 -52.00
CA THR A 246 -79.17 95.30 -52.83
C THR A 246 -80.34 94.86 -53.73
N LEU A 247 -80.72 93.57 -53.74
CA LEU A 247 -81.81 93.02 -54.56
C LEU A 247 -83.00 92.50 -53.70
N LEU A 248 -83.73 93.42 -53.08
CA LEU A 248 -85.09 93.19 -52.55
C LEU A 248 -86.13 93.87 -53.47
N ALA A 249 -86.41 93.24 -54.62
CA ALA A 249 -87.61 93.48 -55.42
C ALA A 249 -87.94 92.20 -56.25
N PRO A 250 -89.22 91.85 -56.43
CA PRO A 250 -89.61 90.46 -56.71
C PRO A 250 -89.51 90.10 -58.20
N GLY A 251 -88.76 89.04 -58.50
CA GLY A 251 -88.88 88.27 -59.74
C GLY A 251 -87.60 88.18 -60.58
N GLY A 252 -86.81 87.12 -60.39
CA GLY A 252 -85.82 86.69 -61.39
C GLY A 252 -84.56 86.00 -60.84
N ALA A 253 -84.39 84.73 -61.23
CA ALA A 253 -83.15 83.92 -61.27
C ALA A 253 -82.52 83.40 -59.95
N VAL A 254 -82.63 82.07 -59.78
CA VAL A 254 -82.11 81.20 -58.70
C VAL A 254 -80.63 80.86 -58.93
N ILE A 255 -79.75 81.84 -59.15
CA ILE A 255 -78.28 81.61 -59.23
C ILE A 255 -77.54 82.67 -58.40
N SER A 256 -77.84 82.72 -57.10
CA SER A 256 -77.07 83.54 -56.15
C SER A 256 -76.78 82.86 -54.82
N GLU A 257 -77.41 81.70 -54.53
CA GLU A 257 -77.17 80.96 -53.28
C GLU A 257 -76.21 79.78 -53.45
N ILE A 258 -76.24 79.11 -54.62
CA ILE A 258 -75.37 77.97 -54.94
C ILE A 258 -73.92 78.44 -55.07
N ASP A 259 -73.64 79.48 -55.87
CA ASP A 259 -72.27 80.00 -56.06
C ASP A 259 -71.64 80.51 -54.76
N LEU A 260 -72.46 81.10 -53.87
CA LEU A 260 -72.02 81.52 -52.54
C LEU A 260 -71.69 80.31 -51.64
N GLN A 261 -72.45 79.21 -51.74
CA GLN A 261 -72.13 77.97 -51.03
C GLN A 261 -70.87 77.30 -51.58
N THR A 262 -70.64 77.31 -52.89
CA THR A 262 -69.41 76.78 -53.51
C THR A 262 -68.19 77.57 -53.07
N LEU A 263 -68.25 78.91 -53.09
CA LEU A 263 -67.20 79.79 -52.57
C LEU A 263 -66.94 79.57 -51.07
N LYS A 264 -67.99 79.35 -50.27
CA LYS A 264 -67.84 79.00 -48.84
C LYS A 264 -67.15 77.65 -48.63
N LEU A 265 -67.46 76.65 -49.46
CA LEU A 265 -66.80 75.35 -49.46
C LEU A 265 -65.32 75.46 -49.85
N GLU A 266 -65.00 76.22 -50.90
CA GLU A 266 -63.62 76.46 -51.32
C GLU A 266 -62.81 77.21 -50.25
N ILE A 267 -63.39 78.24 -49.60
CA ILE A 267 -62.76 78.90 -48.45
C ILE A 267 -62.51 77.94 -47.30
N ASN A 268 -63.46 77.05 -47.01
CA ASN A 268 -63.28 76.09 -45.92
C ASN A 268 -62.18 75.08 -46.27
N SER A 269 -62.10 74.64 -47.52
CA SER A 269 -61.02 73.75 -47.98
C SER A 269 -59.64 74.42 -47.98
N THR A 270 -59.54 75.68 -48.41
CA THR A 270 -58.28 76.44 -48.40
C THR A 270 -57.87 76.84 -46.99
N LYS A 271 -58.82 77.17 -46.11
CA LYS A 271 -58.55 77.33 -44.67
C LYS A 271 -58.06 76.05 -44.02
N GLN A 272 -58.64 74.90 -44.39
CA GLN A 272 -58.18 73.61 -43.87
C GLN A 272 -56.75 73.32 -44.35
N ALA A 273 -56.46 73.54 -45.64
CA ALA A 273 -55.10 73.41 -46.18
C ALA A 273 -54.10 74.38 -45.52
N LEU A 274 -54.51 75.63 -45.28
CA LEU A 274 -53.71 76.61 -44.55
C LEU A 274 -53.46 76.17 -43.11
N GLN A 275 -54.49 75.72 -42.38
CA GLN A 275 -54.35 75.19 -41.02
C GLN A 275 -53.40 73.99 -40.97
N GLU A 276 -53.48 73.08 -41.94
CA GLU A 276 -52.58 71.93 -42.03
C GLU A 276 -51.14 72.36 -42.32
N ALA A 277 -50.92 73.31 -43.22
CA ALA A 277 -49.59 73.85 -43.52
C ALA A 277 -48.98 74.60 -42.33
N THR A 278 -49.75 75.48 -41.67
CA THR A 278 -49.29 76.20 -40.48
C THR A 278 -49.00 75.23 -39.32
N ALA A 279 -49.81 74.18 -39.14
CA ALA A 279 -49.57 73.16 -38.12
C ALA A 279 -48.29 72.33 -38.41
N ARG A 280 -47.96 72.08 -39.68
CA ARG A 280 -46.68 71.43 -40.05
C ARG A 280 -45.48 72.34 -39.79
N ALA A 281 -45.58 73.62 -40.16
CA ALA A 281 -44.52 74.60 -39.90
C ALA A 281 -44.25 74.77 -38.39
N MET A 282 -45.29 74.88 -37.57
CA MET A 282 -45.12 74.94 -36.10
C MET A 282 -44.46 73.67 -35.54
N ARG A 283 -44.80 72.48 -36.05
CA ARG A 283 -44.15 71.22 -35.64
C ARG A 283 -42.68 71.16 -36.06
N ALA A 284 -42.33 71.70 -37.22
CA ALA A 284 -40.95 71.81 -37.67
C ALA A 284 -40.14 72.77 -36.77
N ASP A 285 -40.69 73.94 -36.44
CA ASP A 285 -40.08 74.91 -35.52
C ASP A 285 -39.89 74.35 -34.10
N GLU A 286 -40.85 73.56 -33.60
CA GLU A 286 -40.74 72.86 -32.32
C GLU A 286 -39.61 71.81 -32.35
N LEU A 287 -39.51 71.02 -33.43
CA LEU A 287 -38.44 70.04 -33.60
C LEU A 287 -37.07 70.71 -33.78
N GLU A 288 -36.99 71.84 -34.47
CA GLU A 288 -35.76 72.62 -34.64
C GLU A 288 -35.24 73.19 -33.31
N LYS A 289 -36.12 73.42 -32.32
CA LYS A 289 -35.73 73.78 -30.95
C LYS A 289 -35.41 72.57 -30.07
N LEU A 290 -36.09 71.44 -30.26
CA LEU A 290 -35.89 70.23 -29.47
C LEU A 290 -34.60 69.48 -29.82
N ILE A 291 -34.21 69.46 -31.10
CA ILE A 291 -32.97 68.80 -31.55
C ILE A 291 -31.72 69.36 -30.85
N PRO A 292 -31.46 70.68 -30.78
CA PRO A 292 -30.27 71.20 -30.10
C PRO A 292 -30.31 70.99 -28.58
N GLU A 293 -31.49 70.96 -27.97
CA GLU A 293 -31.65 70.62 -26.55
C GLU A 293 -31.27 69.15 -26.29
N LEU A 294 -31.74 68.22 -27.13
CA LEU A 294 -31.35 66.81 -27.07
C LEU A 294 -29.86 66.61 -27.41
N GLU A 295 -29.30 67.38 -28.35
CA GLU A 295 -27.86 67.33 -28.66
C GLU A 295 -26.99 67.81 -27.51
N ASN A 296 -27.43 68.83 -26.75
CA ASN A 296 -26.77 69.25 -25.52
C ASN A 296 -26.83 68.17 -24.44
N GLN A 297 -27.98 67.51 -24.25
CA GLN A 297 -28.10 66.39 -23.31
C GLN A 297 -27.22 65.19 -23.74
N VAL A 298 -27.12 64.94 -25.05
CA VAL A 298 -26.24 63.91 -25.62
C VAL A 298 -24.75 64.26 -25.48
N ALA A 299 -24.40 65.55 -25.37
CA ALA A 299 -23.03 65.98 -25.12
C ALA A 299 -22.51 65.58 -23.72
N GLU A 300 -23.40 65.27 -22.77
CA GLU A 300 -23.06 64.75 -21.43
C GLU A 300 -22.81 63.22 -21.41
N LEU A 301 -23.18 62.50 -22.49
CA LEU A 301 -23.00 61.03 -22.58
C LEU A 301 -21.54 60.53 -22.43
N PRO A 302 -20.48 61.24 -22.87
CA PRO A 302 -19.11 60.79 -22.66
C PRO A 302 -18.75 60.67 -21.17
N GLU A 303 -19.30 61.55 -20.31
CA GLU A 303 -19.08 61.48 -18.86
C GLU A 303 -19.84 60.31 -18.24
N LEU A 304 -21.09 60.08 -18.66
CA LEU A 304 -21.88 58.92 -18.25
C LEU A 304 -21.22 57.60 -18.68
N ARG A 305 -20.73 57.52 -19.92
CA ARG A 305 -19.97 56.37 -20.44
C ARG A 305 -18.68 56.14 -19.67
N ARG A 306 -17.99 57.21 -19.25
CA ARG A 306 -16.80 57.10 -18.39
C ARG A 306 -17.16 56.59 -16.99
N LYS A 307 -18.28 57.03 -16.42
CA LYS A 307 -18.79 56.53 -15.13
C LYS A 307 -19.17 55.05 -15.23
N ILE A 308 -19.83 54.63 -16.31
CA ILE A 308 -20.13 53.23 -16.61
C ILE A 308 -18.83 52.41 -16.71
N ALA A 309 -17.82 52.87 -17.46
CA ALA A 309 -16.54 52.16 -17.58
C ALA A 309 -15.77 52.04 -16.25
N MET A 310 -15.86 53.05 -15.37
CA MET A 310 -15.29 53.01 -14.02
C MET A 310 -16.03 52.01 -13.11
N LEU A 311 -17.36 51.97 -13.19
CA LEU A 311 -18.17 50.98 -12.48
C LEU A 311 -17.91 49.57 -13.02
N GLU A 312 -17.75 49.40 -14.34
CA GLU A 312 -17.40 48.12 -14.98
C GLU A 312 -16.06 47.58 -14.48
N THR A 313 -15.02 48.41 -14.48
CA THR A 313 -13.69 48.01 -13.99
C THR A 313 -13.66 47.71 -12.49
N SER A 314 -14.48 48.41 -11.71
CA SER A 314 -14.64 48.14 -10.28
C SER A 314 -15.51 46.89 -10.00
N SER A 315 -16.38 46.52 -10.95
CA SER A 315 -17.25 45.34 -10.90
C SER A 315 -16.62 44.06 -11.48
N ALA A 316 -15.51 44.15 -12.24
CA ALA A 316 -14.91 43.01 -12.93
C ALA A 316 -14.35 41.90 -12.01
N GLY A 317 -14.21 42.15 -10.70
CA GLY A 317 -13.88 41.14 -9.69
C GLY A 317 -15.07 40.31 -9.19
N LEU A 318 -16.27 40.51 -9.75
CA LEU A 318 -17.53 39.98 -9.20
C LEU A 318 -17.92 38.57 -9.63
N ASP A 319 -17.22 37.95 -10.58
CA ASP A 319 -17.65 36.61 -11.05
C ASP A 319 -17.24 35.51 -10.05
N GLU A 320 -16.16 35.71 -9.29
CA GLU A 320 -15.65 34.71 -8.34
C GLU A 320 -16.21 34.85 -6.91
N MET A 321 -16.58 36.07 -6.49
CA MET A 321 -17.05 36.36 -5.13
C MET A 321 -18.40 35.69 -4.76
N PRO A 322 -19.43 35.66 -5.63
CA PRO A 322 -20.71 34.99 -5.33
C PRO A 322 -20.54 33.49 -5.21
N LEU A 323 -19.67 32.88 -6.03
CA LEU A 323 -19.34 31.45 -5.96
C LEU A 323 -18.63 31.12 -4.64
N LYS A 324 -17.66 31.94 -4.25
CA LYS A 324 -16.94 31.79 -2.98
C LYS A 324 -17.86 31.99 -1.77
N TYR A 325 -18.73 33.00 -1.82
CA TYR A 325 -19.72 33.25 -0.78
C TYR A 325 -20.74 32.11 -0.67
N ALA A 326 -21.29 31.63 -1.79
CA ALA A 326 -22.24 30.50 -1.81
C ALA A 326 -21.61 29.19 -1.32
N ALA A 327 -20.34 28.92 -1.66
CA ALA A 327 -19.61 27.76 -1.18
C ALA A 327 -19.41 27.83 0.35
N LEU A 328 -18.94 28.96 0.87
CA LEU A 328 -18.74 29.16 2.30
C LEU A 328 -20.06 29.19 3.09
N GLU A 329 -21.14 29.72 2.51
CA GLU A 329 -22.47 29.72 3.13
C GLU A 329 -23.08 28.32 3.17
N SER A 330 -22.89 27.51 2.12
CA SER A 330 -23.27 26.09 2.12
C SER A 330 -22.49 25.30 3.15
N GLU A 331 -21.17 25.54 3.28
CA GLU A 331 -20.33 24.90 4.29
C GLU A 331 -20.75 25.31 5.71
N ARG A 332 -21.07 26.60 5.92
CA ARG A 332 -21.63 27.10 7.19
C ARG A 332 -22.97 26.46 7.52
N GLN A 333 -23.86 26.28 6.54
CA GLN A 333 -25.15 25.62 6.75
C GLN A 333 -24.98 24.14 7.11
N ALA A 334 -24.10 23.43 6.40
CA ALA A 334 -23.77 22.03 6.72
C ALA A 334 -23.20 21.89 8.14
N LEU A 335 -22.24 22.75 8.50
CA LEU A 335 -21.67 22.78 9.86
C LEU A 335 -22.72 23.17 10.90
N GLN A 336 -23.66 24.07 10.59
CA GLN A 336 -24.72 24.46 11.51
C GLN A 336 -25.77 23.34 11.71
N GLU A 337 -26.08 22.58 10.67
CA GLU A 337 -26.91 21.38 10.75
C GLU A 337 -26.21 20.27 11.54
N GLU A 338 -24.91 20.05 11.32
CA GLU A 338 -24.11 19.12 12.13
C GLU A 338 -24.07 19.56 13.61
N LEU A 339 -23.94 20.85 13.87
CA LEU A 339 -23.93 21.41 15.24
C LEU A 339 -25.30 21.29 15.91
N LEU A 340 -26.40 21.44 15.16
CA LEU A 340 -27.76 21.18 15.64
C LEU A 340 -27.98 19.68 15.89
N ALA A 341 -27.47 18.80 15.02
CA ALA A 341 -27.49 17.36 15.23
C ALA A 341 -26.64 16.94 16.45
N LEU A 342 -25.52 17.63 16.70
CA LEU A 342 -24.65 17.44 17.86
C LEU A 342 -25.27 17.97 19.16
N LYS A 343 -25.98 19.11 19.12
CA LYS A 343 -26.76 19.62 20.27
C LYS A 343 -28.02 18.79 20.55
N ALA A 344 -28.58 18.15 19.52
CA ALA A 344 -29.71 17.23 19.62
C ALA A 344 -29.28 15.81 20.04
N ARG A 345 -27.99 15.47 19.92
CA ARG A 345 -27.42 14.30 20.59
C ARG A 345 -27.63 14.51 22.10
N PRO A 346 -28.29 13.56 22.79
CA PRO A 346 -28.72 13.77 24.15
C PRO A 346 -27.50 14.11 25.02
N ALA A 347 -27.72 14.90 26.08
CA ALA A 347 -26.77 15.20 27.17
C ALA A 347 -26.18 13.95 27.88
N ALA A 348 -26.37 12.77 27.30
CA ALA A 348 -25.85 11.47 27.69
C ALA A 348 -24.31 11.45 27.74
N SER A 349 -23.56 12.15 26.87
CA SER A 349 -22.08 12.04 26.89
C SER A 349 -21.44 12.57 28.18
N LEU A 350 -21.98 13.65 28.76
CA LEU A 350 -21.52 14.21 30.04
C LEU A 350 -21.97 13.36 31.24
N ASP A 351 -23.21 12.86 31.21
CA ASP A 351 -23.72 11.94 32.24
C ASP A 351 -22.99 10.59 32.21
N ASP A 352 -22.60 10.11 31.03
CA ASP A 352 -21.87 8.87 30.85
C ASP A 352 -20.41 9.00 31.29
N LEU A 353 -19.77 10.16 31.06
CA LEU A 353 -18.46 10.48 31.63
C LEU A 353 -18.50 10.52 33.16
N ALA A 354 -19.55 11.13 33.74
CA ALA A 354 -19.75 11.16 35.18
C ALA A 354 -20.03 9.76 35.77
N LYS A 355 -20.74 8.89 35.05
CA LYS A 355 -20.93 7.49 35.44
C LYS A 355 -19.61 6.70 35.38
N LEU A 356 -18.82 6.84 34.32
CA LEU A 356 -17.52 6.19 34.18
C LEU A 356 -16.54 6.62 35.27
N SER A 357 -16.52 7.91 35.61
CA SER A 357 -15.72 8.44 36.72
C SER A 357 -16.11 7.83 38.07
N ARG A 358 -17.41 7.75 38.37
CA ARG A 358 -17.91 7.10 39.60
C ARG A 358 -17.57 5.61 39.65
N LEU A 359 -17.69 4.92 38.52
CA LEU A 359 -17.36 3.50 38.40
C LEU A 359 -15.85 3.27 38.63
N ASN A 360 -15.00 4.17 38.11
CA ASN A 360 -13.55 4.11 38.34
C ASN A 360 -13.18 4.31 39.82
N GLU A 361 -13.84 5.24 40.51
CA GLU A 361 -13.66 5.42 41.96
C GLU A 361 -14.12 4.19 42.77
N GLU A 362 -15.22 3.56 42.36
CA GLU A 362 -15.74 2.35 43.01
C GLU A 362 -14.78 1.16 42.85
N PHE A 363 -14.26 0.94 41.64
CA PHE A 363 -13.21 -0.06 41.40
C PHE A 363 -11.95 0.24 42.21
N GLY A 364 -11.54 1.51 42.31
CA GLY A 364 -10.40 1.91 43.14
C GLY A 364 -10.57 1.56 44.63
N ARG A 365 -11.77 1.72 45.19
CA ARG A 365 -12.06 1.38 46.60
C ARG A 365 -12.05 -0.13 46.85
N ARG A 366 -12.62 -0.94 45.97
CA ARG A 366 -12.66 -2.40 46.10
C ARG A 366 -11.26 -3.02 46.02
N LEU A 367 -10.41 -2.47 45.14
CA LEU A 367 -9.02 -2.88 45.01
C LEU A 367 -8.24 -2.63 46.30
N ALA A 368 -8.40 -1.45 46.90
CA ALA A 368 -7.73 -1.10 48.15
C ALA A 368 -8.17 -2.02 49.31
N GLN A 369 -9.46 -2.35 49.40
CA GLN A 369 -9.99 -3.28 50.41
C GLN A 369 -9.43 -4.69 50.25
N SER A 370 -9.40 -5.20 49.02
CA SER A 370 -8.88 -6.54 48.73
C SER A 370 -7.37 -6.65 48.97
N GLU A 371 -6.60 -5.59 48.66
CA GLU A 371 -5.17 -5.52 48.98
C GLU A 371 -4.91 -5.47 50.49
N GLU A 372 -5.74 -4.74 51.25
CA GLU A 372 -5.64 -4.70 52.71
C GLU A 372 -5.93 -6.08 53.34
N GLU A 373 -6.97 -6.78 52.90
CA GLU A 373 -7.31 -8.13 53.37
C GLU A 373 -6.17 -9.14 53.08
N LYS A 374 -5.59 -9.09 51.88
CA LYS A 374 -4.44 -9.90 51.50
C LYS A 374 -3.23 -9.68 52.43
N THR A 375 -2.95 -8.43 52.80
CA THR A 375 -1.82 -8.13 53.70
C THR A 375 -2.04 -8.67 55.11
N LYS A 376 -3.26 -8.62 55.63
CA LYS A 376 -3.62 -9.17 56.95
C LYS A 376 -3.43 -10.69 57.00
N LEU A 377 -3.90 -11.42 55.99
CA LEU A 377 -3.75 -12.87 55.91
C LEU A 377 -2.27 -13.29 55.81
N ARG A 378 -1.44 -12.54 55.09
CA ARG A 378 0.00 -12.78 55.02
C ARG A 378 0.68 -12.62 56.37
N GLN A 379 0.28 -11.62 57.15
CA GLN A 379 0.81 -11.41 58.50
C GLN A 379 0.42 -12.54 59.45
N GLU A 380 -0.82 -13.03 59.37
CA GLU A 380 -1.31 -14.15 60.19
C GLU A 380 -0.50 -15.44 59.95
N ILE A 381 -0.11 -15.73 58.71
CA ILE A 381 0.76 -16.87 58.39
C ILE A 381 2.14 -16.74 59.04
N VAL A 382 2.71 -15.54 59.07
CA VAL A 382 4.03 -15.29 59.68
C VAL A 382 3.99 -15.56 61.18
N ASP A 383 2.94 -15.07 61.86
CA ASP A 383 2.77 -15.22 63.30
C ASP A 383 2.54 -16.70 63.69
N LEU A 384 1.77 -17.45 62.90
CA LEU A 384 1.54 -18.88 63.12
C LEU A 384 2.83 -19.71 62.95
N ARG A 385 3.66 -19.39 61.95
CA ARG A 385 4.95 -20.07 61.73
C ARG A 385 5.95 -19.79 62.85
N MET A 386 5.95 -18.58 63.41
CA MET A 386 6.84 -18.22 64.51
C MET A 386 6.49 -18.99 65.80
N ASN A 387 5.20 -19.20 66.08
CA ASN A 387 4.74 -19.97 67.24
C ASN A 387 5.07 -21.47 67.15
N LEU A 388 4.97 -22.06 65.96
CA LEU A 388 5.37 -23.45 65.71
C LEU A 388 6.87 -23.67 65.99
N ASN A 389 7.71 -22.70 65.62
CA ASN A 389 9.16 -22.80 65.81
C ASN A 389 9.56 -22.76 67.30
N MET A 390 8.85 -21.99 68.14
CA MET A 390 9.14 -21.91 69.58
C MET A 390 8.79 -23.17 70.35
N GLN A 391 7.81 -23.96 69.91
CA GLN A 391 7.47 -25.24 70.58
C GLN A 391 8.55 -26.31 70.37
N HIS A 392 9.26 -26.27 69.24
CA HIS A 392 10.29 -27.24 68.89
C HIS A 392 11.55 -27.15 69.78
N ASP A 393 11.82 -26.00 70.41
CA ASP A 393 13.02 -25.76 71.24
C ASP A 393 12.95 -26.38 72.65
N THR A 394 11.79 -26.84 73.12
CA THR A 394 11.61 -27.33 74.51
C THR A 394 12.03 -28.78 74.75
N THR A 395 12.33 -29.56 73.71
CA THR A 395 12.64 -31.00 73.81
C THR A 395 14.15 -31.33 73.89
N VAL A 396 15.05 -30.33 73.81
CA VAL A 396 16.51 -30.53 73.61
C VAL A 396 17.36 -30.21 74.86
N HIS A 397 17.08 -30.82 76.02
CA HIS A 397 17.79 -30.52 77.29
C HIS A 397 18.56 -31.67 77.98
N ASP A 398 18.98 -32.71 77.25
CA ASP A 398 19.91 -33.73 77.79
C ASP A 398 21.35 -33.51 77.24
N PRO A 399 22.36 -33.23 78.10
CA PRO A 399 23.70 -32.86 77.67
C PRO A 399 24.49 -33.97 76.95
N ASN A 400 24.19 -35.25 77.19
CA ASN A 400 24.83 -36.35 76.44
C ASN A 400 24.23 -36.49 75.05
N VAL A 401 22.91 -36.32 74.94
CA VAL A 401 22.20 -36.28 73.65
C VAL A 401 22.66 -35.07 72.83
N ARG A 402 22.97 -33.92 73.44
CA ARG A 402 23.55 -32.77 72.74
C ARG A 402 24.92 -33.05 72.12
N ILE A 403 25.81 -33.76 72.79
CA ILE A 403 27.15 -34.06 72.25
C ILE A 403 27.05 -35.10 71.12
N GLU A 404 26.18 -36.09 71.29
CA GLU A 404 25.93 -37.12 70.27
C GLU A 404 25.18 -36.54 69.05
N ILE A 405 24.20 -35.66 69.30
CA ILE A 405 23.58 -34.84 68.26
C ILE A 405 24.61 -33.91 67.64
N GLU A 406 25.47 -33.19 68.36
CA GLU A 406 26.48 -32.32 67.75
C GLU A 406 27.48 -33.10 66.88
N GLN A 407 27.86 -34.31 67.28
CA GLN A 407 28.72 -35.18 66.47
C GLN A 407 27.99 -35.73 65.24
N LEU A 408 26.75 -36.22 65.40
CA LEU A 408 25.93 -36.70 64.29
C LEU A 408 25.54 -35.53 63.37
N THR A 409 25.28 -34.35 63.91
CA THR A 409 24.98 -33.12 63.15
C THR A 409 26.22 -32.61 62.46
N GLY A 410 27.42 -32.76 63.04
CA GLY A 410 28.68 -32.50 62.35
C GLY A 410 28.92 -33.46 61.19
N GLN A 411 28.71 -34.75 61.39
CA GLN A 411 28.83 -35.76 60.32
C GLN A 411 27.76 -35.58 59.24
N VAL A 412 26.52 -35.28 59.63
CA VAL A 412 25.42 -34.99 58.70
C VAL A 412 25.67 -33.65 58.00
N ALA A 413 26.23 -32.64 58.66
CA ALA A 413 26.61 -31.38 58.03
C ALA A 413 27.73 -31.58 57.02
N ASP A 414 28.77 -32.37 57.34
CA ASP A 414 29.84 -32.70 56.40
C ASP A 414 29.31 -33.52 55.20
N GLN A 415 28.40 -34.46 55.46
CA GLN A 415 27.72 -35.21 54.40
C GLN A 415 26.79 -34.31 53.56
N LEU A 416 26.07 -33.37 54.18
CA LEU A 416 25.21 -32.41 53.49
C LEU A 416 26.03 -31.41 52.67
N VAL A 417 27.20 -30.99 53.15
CA VAL A 417 28.15 -30.16 52.38
C VAL A 417 28.74 -30.96 51.22
N ALA A 418 29.05 -32.24 51.43
CA ALA A 418 29.49 -33.13 50.35
C ALA A 418 28.38 -33.37 49.31
N ILE A 419 27.13 -33.53 49.76
CA ILE A 419 25.95 -33.66 48.90
C ILE A 419 25.69 -32.35 48.16
N GLN A 420 25.72 -31.18 48.81
CA GLN A 420 25.57 -29.88 48.15
C GLN A 420 26.68 -29.63 47.13
N LYS A 421 27.91 -30.06 47.42
CA LYS A 421 29.02 -29.96 46.47
C LYS A 421 28.81 -30.90 45.28
N LEU A 422 28.32 -32.12 45.52
CA LEU A 422 27.96 -33.08 44.48
C LEU A 422 26.77 -32.58 43.65
N GLU A 423 25.74 -32.02 44.26
CA GLU A 423 24.60 -31.38 43.62
C GLU A 423 25.02 -30.17 42.81
N GLY A 424 25.96 -29.37 43.33
CA GLY A 424 26.58 -28.27 42.60
C GLY A 424 27.30 -28.75 41.34
N LEU A 425 28.10 -29.82 41.45
CA LEU A 425 28.77 -30.46 40.32
C LEU A 425 27.77 -31.09 39.34
N LEU A 426 26.71 -31.73 39.83
CA LEU A 426 25.64 -32.33 39.02
C LEU A 426 24.83 -31.26 38.29
N THR A 427 24.58 -30.12 38.94
CA THR A 427 23.86 -28.99 38.35
C THR A 427 24.73 -28.29 37.31
N GLN A 428 26.04 -28.19 37.56
CA GLN A 428 27.00 -27.70 36.58
C GLN A 428 27.09 -28.66 35.38
N GLN A 429 27.23 -29.96 35.60
CA GLN A 429 27.20 -30.96 34.53
C GLN A 429 25.88 -31.00 33.77
N LYS A 430 24.74 -30.81 34.45
CA LYS A 430 23.43 -30.67 33.79
C LYS A 430 23.37 -29.41 32.94
N ARG A 431 23.88 -28.26 33.42
CA ARG A 431 23.99 -27.03 32.62
C ARG A 431 24.93 -27.19 31.44
N ASP A 432 26.04 -27.88 31.62
CA ASP A 432 26.98 -28.20 30.54
C ASP A 432 26.34 -29.16 29.53
N LEU A 433 25.55 -30.14 29.97
CA LEU A 433 24.78 -31.02 29.08
C LEU A 433 23.68 -30.27 28.34
N ILE A 434 22.94 -29.38 29.01
CA ILE A 434 21.92 -28.54 28.37
C ILE A 434 22.55 -27.64 27.32
N THR A 435 23.65 -26.95 27.64
CA THR A 435 24.37 -26.12 26.67
C THR A 435 24.94 -26.96 25.53
N LYS A 436 25.44 -28.16 25.80
CA LYS A 436 25.86 -29.09 24.73
C LYS A 436 24.69 -29.60 23.91
N ASP A 437 23.52 -29.82 24.49
CA ASP A 437 22.30 -30.21 23.80
C ASP A 437 21.71 -29.04 22.99
N GLU A 438 21.83 -27.81 23.45
CA GLU A 438 21.55 -26.58 22.70
C GLU A 438 22.54 -26.39 21.55
N GLU A 439 23.83 -26.62 21.78
CA GLU A 439 24.85 -26.66 20.73
C GLU A 439 24.54 -27.76 19.71
N ILE A 440 24.14 -28.96 20.15
CA ILE A 440 23.75 -30.06 19.27
C ILE A 440 22.44 -29.73 18.56
N SER A 441 21.49 -29.07 19.21
CA SER A 441 20.20 -28.67 18.61
C SER A 441 20.41 -27.58 17.57
N THR A 442 21.24 -26.58 17.87
CA THR A 442 21.63 -25.55 16.91
C THR A 442 22.48 -26.13 15.79
N LEU A 443 23.35 -27.11 16.06
CA LEU A 443 24.09 -27.84 15.03
C LEU A 443 23.18 -28.73 14.19
N LYS A 444 22.17 -29.39 14.78
CA LYS A 444 21.15 -30.18 14.07
C LYS A 444 20.21 -29.29 13.27
N GLN A 445 19.85 -28.11 13.77
CA GLN A 445 19.09 -27.11 13.04
C GLN A 445 19.94 -26.57 11.89
N LYS A 446 21.22 -26.26 12.14
CA LYS A 446 22.18 -25.90 11.10
C LYS A 446 22.37 -27.03 10.10
N LEU A 447 22.37 -28.29 10.54
CA LEU A 447 22.49 -29.46 9.68
C LEU A 447 21.20 -29.71 8.91
N ALA A 448 20.03 -29.48 9.48
CA ALA A 448 18.74 -29.59 8.79
C ALA A 448 18.60 -28.47 7.75
N THR A 449 19.00 -27.25 8.08
CA THR A 449 19.15 -26.17 7.10
C THR A 449 20.26 -26.47 6.09
N ALA A 450 21.31 -27.18 6.51
CA ALA A 450 22.42 -27.57 5.63
C ALA A 450 22.09 -28.79 4.76
N GLU A 451 21.15 -29.65 5.16
CA GLU A 451 20.62 -30.78 4.40
C GLU A 451 19.58 -30.28 3.40
N ASP A 452 18.74 -29.31 3.75
CA ASP A 452 18.00 -28.50 2.77
C ASP A 452 18.94 -27.71 1.85
N SER A 453 20.13 -27.33 2.34
CA SER A 453 21.18 -26.66 1.57
C SER A 453 22.33 -27.59 1.14
N THR A 454 22.15 -28.92 1.05
CA THR A 454 23.21 -29.83 0.55
C THR A 454 23.42 -29.67 -0.97
N SER A 455 22.72 -28.73 -1.60
CA SER A 455 23.00 -28.21 -2.94
C SER A 455 23.54 -26.76 -2.98
N VAL A 456 23.87 -26.17 -1.83
CA VAL A 456 24.36 -24.78 -1.73
C VAL A 456 25.62 -24.75 -0.86
N ILE A 457 26.72 -25.08 -1.53
CA ILE A 457 28.06 -24.56 -1.21
C ILE A 457 27.95 -23.03 -1.08
N SER A 458 28.74 -22.41 -0.20
CA SER A 458 28.82 -20.97 0.04
C SER A 458 28.56 -20.16 -1.24
N ALA A 459 27.41 -19.49 -1.29
CA ALA A 459 26.93 -18.82 -2.50
C ALA A 459 27.95 -17.81 -3.04
N ASP A 460 28.80 -17.22 -2.22
CA ASP A 460 29.72 -16.17 -2.68
C ASP A 460 30.93 -16.67 -3.47
N SER A 461 31.52 -17.82 -3.10
CA SER A 461 32.69 -18.36 -3.81
C SER A 461 32.28 -19.06 -5.11
N ASP A 462 31.17 -19.79 -5.09
CA ASP A 462 30.65 -20.49 -6.27
C ASP A 462 29.98 -19.52 -7.24
N ASN A 463 29.30 -18.46 -6.78
CA ASN A 463 28.73 -17.45 -7.68
C ASN A 463 29.82 -16.71 -8.47
N GLN A 464 31.00 -16.47 -7.92
CA GLN A 464 32.10 -15.85 -8.69
C GLN A 464 32.62 -16.78 -9.78
N ILE A 465 32.80 -18.07 -9.48
CA ILE A 465 33.24 -19.07 -10.46
C ILE A 465 32.15 -19.26 -11.53
N ILE A 466 30.89 -19.41 -11.12
CA ILE A 466 29.75 -19.56 -12.02
C ILE A 466 29.55 -18.29 -12.87
N SER A 467 29.69 -17.09 -12.30
CA SER A 467 29.65 -15.83 -13.05
C SER A 467 30.77 -15.78 -14.08
N GLY A 468 31.99 -16.18 -13.73
CA GLY A 468 33.11 -16.25 -14.68
C GLY A 468 32.85 -17.24 -15.82
N PHE A 469 32.23 -18.38 -15.54
CA PHE A 469 31.79 -19.32 -16.58
C PHE A 469 30.68 -18.72 -17.45
N ILE A 470 29.72 -18.01 -16.86
CA ILE A 470 28.65 -17.32 -17.59
C ILE A 470 29.24 -16.26 -18.53
N ASP A 471 30.19 -15.44 -18.06
CA ASP A 471 30.84 -14.42 -18.88
C ASP A 471 31.59 -15.04 -20.06
N PHE A 472 32.25 -16.19 -19.83
CA PHE A 472 32.88 -16.97 -20.89
C PHE A 472 31.85 -17.50 -21.91
N PHE A 473 30.69 -17.98 -21.46
CA PHE A 473 29.62 -18.45 -22.35
C PHE A 473 28.98 -17.32 -23.16
N ASP A 474 28.69 -16.17 -22.53
CA ASP A 474 28.17 -14.99 -23.22
C ASP A 474 29.18 -14.51 -24.29
N GLY A 475 30.48 -14.56 -23.98
CA GLY A 475 31.56 -14.28 -24.94
C GLY A 475 31.64 -15.27 -26.09
N LEU A 476 31.47 -16.57 -25.82
CA LEU A 476 31.39 -17.61 -26.84
C LEU A 476 30.15 -17.46 -27.71
N ASP A 477 28.99 -17.14 -27.14
CA ASP A 477 27.74 -16.85 -27.88
C ASP A 477 27.96 -15.69 -28.86
N ALA A 478 28.57 -14.60 -28.39
CA ALA A 478 28.90 -13.46 -29.24
C ALA A 478 29.85 -13.85 -30.37
N PHE A 479 30.83 -14.72 -30.10
CA PHE A 479 31.76 -15.23 -31.11
C PHE A 479 31.08 -16.18 -32.12
N LEU A 480 30.22 -17.08 -31.65
CA LEU A 480 29.47 -18.04 -32.46
C LEU A 480 28.41 -17.36 -33.34
N SER A 481 27.85 -16.24 -32.89
CA SER A 481 26.93 -15.44 -33.70
C SER A 481 27.61 -14.85 -34.94
N LYS A 482 28.92 -14.60 -34.87
CA LYS A 482 29.76 -14.10 -35.97
C LYS A 482 30.42 -15.22 -36.77
N ASN A 483 30.70 -16.37 -36.15
CA ASN A 483 31.36 -17.51 -36.77
C ASN A 483 30.45 -18.76 -36.73
N GLN A 484 29.84 -19.10 -37.87
CA GLN A 484 28.92 -20.23 -38.00
C GLN A 484 29.63 -21.59 -38.14
N ASN A 485 30.50 -21.96 -37.20
CA ASN A 485 31.06 -23.30 -37.19
C ASN A 485 30.12 -24.27 -36.44
N PRO A 486 29.48 -25.24 -37.12
CA PRO A 486 28.45 -26.10 -36.52
C PRO A 486 28.97 -27.02 -35.41
N GLU A 487 30.25 -27.40 -35.42
CA GLU A 487 30.84 -28.22 -34.35
C GLU A 487 30.97 -27.45 -33.05
N LEU A 488 31.41 -26.19 -33.14
CA LEU A 488 31.58 -25.28 -32.00
C LEU A 488 30.21 -24.90 -31.41
N GLN A 489 29.19 -24.72 -32.24
CA GLN A 489 27.79 -24.52 -31.81
C GLN A 489 27.25 -25.76 -31.07
N SER A 490 27.55 -26.97 -31.55
CA SER A 490 27.11 -28.19 -30.88
C SER A 490 27.79 -28.40 -29.53
N LEU A 491 29.08 -28.09 -29.43
CA LEU A 491 29.86 -28.18 -28.21
C LEU A 491 29.37 -27.17 -27.17
N HIS A 492 29.14 -25.94 -27.60
CA HIS A 492 28.57 -24.88 -26.77
C HIS A 492 27.18 -25.26 -26.24
N ARG A 493 26.29 -25.79 -27.09
CA ARG A 493 24.97 -26.25 -26.67
C ARG A 493 25.05 -27.40 -25.66
N LYS A 494 25.96 -28.36 -25.86
CA LYS A 494 26.22 -29.45 -24.91
C LYS A 494 26.78 -28.97 -23.57
N LEU A 495 27.61 -27.93 -23.58
CA LEU A 495 28.15 -27.31 -22.37
C LEU A 495 27.06 -26.56 -21.59
N LEU A 496 26.22 -25.78 -22.28
CA LEU A 496 25.04 -25.15 -21.68
C LEU A 496 24.10 -26.20 -21.09
N ASP A 497 23.79 -27.28 -21.83
CA ASP A 497 22.92 -28.36 -21.36
C ASP A 497 23.49 -29.10 -20.15
N ARG A 498 24.82 -29.17 -20.00
CA ARG A 498 25.47 -29.82 -18.85
C ARG A 498 25.64 -28.92 -17.63
N LEU A 499 25.67 -27.61 -17.80
CA LEU A 499 25.96 -26.68 -16.69
C LEU A 499 24.74 -25.90 -16.22
N ILE A 500 23.86 -25.50 -17.14
CA ILE A 500 22.70 -24.65 -16.83
C ILE A 500 21.50 -25.51 -16.39
N ILE A 501 21.19 -26.57 -17.14
CA ILE A 501 20.01 -27.42 -16.88
C ILE A 501 20.13 -28.17 -15.54
N PRO A 502 21.26 -28.82 -15.19
CA PRO A 502 21.36 -29.57 -13.93
C PRO A 502 21.37 -28.65 -12.70
N ASN A 503 21.88 -27.42 -12.85
CA ASN A 503 21.96 -26.44 -11.76
C ASN A 503 20.72 -25.53 -11.68
N LYS A 504 19.69 -25.75 -12.52
CA LYS A 504 18.46 -24.93 -12.58
C LYS A 504 18.75 -23.43 -12.71
N ILE A 505 19.82 -23.07 -13.43
CA ILE A 505 20.14 -21.67 -13.73
C ILE A 505 19.23 -21.22 -14.87
N GLN A 506 18.58 -20.08 -14.71
CA GLN A 506 17.66 -19.52 -15.70
C GLN A 506 18.08 -18.11 -16.05
N TYR A 507 17.98 -17.78 -17.33
CA TYR A 507 18.08 -16.41 -17.81
C TYR A 507 16.92 -15.60 -17.23
N MET A 508 17.22 -14.38 -16.79
CA MET A 508 16.25 -13.43 -16.25
C MET A 508 15.91 -12.40 -17.34
N PRO A 509 14.74 -12.48 -18.00
CA PRO A 509 14.32 -11.48 -18.96
C PRO A 509 13.89 -10.20 -18.22
N VAL A 510 14.62 -9.10 -18.46
CA VAL A 510 14.48 -7.85 -17.68
C VAL A 510 13.86 -6.69 -18.45
N VAL A 511 13.74 -6.79 -19.78
CA VAL A 511 13.21 -5.69 -20.60
C VAL A 511 11.74 -5.45 -20.27
N SER A 512 11.36 -4.18 -20.15
CA SER A 512 10.05 -3.72 -19.70
C SER A 512 9.74 -3.97 -18.21
N GLU A 513 10.66 -4.54 -17.42
CA GLU A 513 10.51 -4.60 -15.97
C GLU A 513 10.93 -3.28 -15.30
N ILE A 514 10.45 -3.08 -14.07
CA ILE A 514 10.89 -1.97 -13.22
C ILE A 514 12.30 -2.29 -12.72
N TYR A 515 13.19 -1.30 -12.82
CA TYR A 515 14.56 -1.39 -12.34
C TYR A 515 14.60 -1.66 -10.83
N ASP A 516 15.46 -2.61 -10.44
CA ASP A 516 15.65 -3.08 -9.08
C ASP A 516 17.15 -3.27 -8.84
N THR A 517 17.70 -2.61 -7.81
CA THR A 517 19.13 -2.64 -7.49
C THR A 517 19.61 -4.02 -6.99
N GLN A 518 18.71 -4.88 -6.52
CA GLN A 518 19.05 -6.23 -6.10
C GLN A 518 19.29 -7.16 -7.30
N ARG A 519 18.56 -6.96 -8.40
CA ARG A 519 18.59 -7.82 -9.59
C ARG A 519 19.37 -7.22 -10.75
N HIS A 520 19.48 -5.90 -10.79
CA HIS A 520 19.92 -5.15 -11.95
C HIS A 520 21.01 -4.14 -11.60
N VAL A 521 21.92 -3.91 -12.54
CA VAL A 521 22.94 -2.87 -12.48
C VAL A 521 22.68 -1.91 -13.64
N ALA A 522 22.31 -0.67 -13.33
CA ALA A 522 22.13 0.34 -14.35
C ALA A 522 23.49 0.81 -14.87
N THR A 523 23.78 0.58 -16.15
CA THR A 523 24.97 1.11 -16.81
C THR A 523 24.77 2.57 -17.20
N ASP A 524 23.61 2.89 -17.76
CA ASP A 524 23.25 4.24 -18.21
C ASP A 524 21.78 4.55 -17.92
N TYR A 525 21.51 5.84 -17.77
CA TYR A 525 20.18 6.40 -17.57
C TYR A 525 19.80 7.27 -18.76
N PHE A 526 18.56 7.13 -19.22
CA PHE A 526 18.04 7.88 -20.36
C PHE A 526 16.71 8.54 -20.03
N ARG A 527 16.39 9.61 -20.76
CA ARG A 527 15.07 10.23 -20.73
C ARG A 527 14.20 9.70 -21.86
N SER A 528 12.92 9.46 -21.60
CA SER A 528 11.96 9.10 -22.66
C SER A 528 10.53 9.29 -22.22
N ASP A 529 9.71 9.90 -23.07
CA ASP A 529 8.27 10.05 -22.85
C ASP A 529 7.46 8.82 -23.31
N LYS A 530 8.09 7.95 -24.12
CA LYS A 530 7.43 6.78 -24.73
C LYS A 530 7.44 5.54 -23.84
N PHE A 531 8.30 5.50 -22.83
CA PHE A 531 8.47 4.36 -21.93
C PHE A 531 8.18 4.76 -20.49
N PRO A 532 7.67 3.84 -19.66
CA PRO A 532 7.37 4.12 -18.26
C PRO A 532 8.60 4.51 -17.43
N GLU A 533 8.36 5.18 -16.31
CA GLU A 533 9.39 5.57 -15.35
C GLU A 533 10.10 4.37 -14.70
N LYS A 534 11.42 4.47 -14.51
CA LYS A 534 12.30 3.40 -13.99
C LYS A 534 12.21 2.10 -14.77
N CYS A 535 11.77 2.15 -16.02
CA CYS A 535 11.64 0.98 -16.87
C CYS A 535 12.98 0.62 -17.52
N ILE A 536 13.27 -0.68 -17.60
CA ILE A 536 14.44 -1.19 -18.32
C ILE A 536 14.13 -1.21 -19.82
N VAL A 537 14.90 -0.44 -20.59
CA VAL A 537 14.71 -0.32 -22.04
C VAL A 537 15.64 -1.20 -22.85
N PHE A 538 16.83 -1.47 -22.33
CA PHE A 538 17.82 -2.27 -23.03
C PHE A 538 18.63 -3.10 -22.04
N GLU A 539 18.90 -4.35 -22.41
CA GLU A 539 19.79 -5.23 -21.67
C GLU A 539 21.13 -5.28 -22.41
N VAL A 540 22.18 -4.79 -21.73
CA VAL A 540 23.55 -4.78 -22.23
C VAL A 540 24.20 -6.14 -21.96
N GLU A 541 24.03 -6.67 -20.75
CA GLU A 541 24.51 -8.00 -20.37
C GLU A 541 23.41 -8.79 -19.68
N LYS A 542 23.33 -10.08 -20.04
CA LYS A 542 22.33 -11.01 -19.52
C LYS A 542 22.53 -11.28 -18.04
N GLY A 543 21.44 -11.27 -17.29
CA GLY A 543 21.40 -11.72 -15.90
C GLY A 543 20.88 -13.14 -15.76
N TYR A 544 21.33 -13.80 -14.70
CA TYR A 544 21.03 -15.20 -14.44
C TYR A 544 20.69 -15.43 -12.98
N ARG A 545 19.70 -16.29 -12.73
CA ARG A 545 19.23 -16.66 -11.40
C ARG A 545 19.15 -18.17 -11.23
N LYS A 546 19.31 -18.65 -10.00
CA LYS A 546 19.10 -20.05 -9.61
C LYS A 546 18.03 -20.08 -8.52
N GLY A 547 16.81 -20.49 -8.89
CA GLY A 547 15.63 -20.32 -8.04
C GLY A 547 15.37 -18.83 -7.77
N ASP A 548 15.46 -18.46 -6.49
CA ASP A 548 15.28 -17.07 -6.03
C ASP A 548 16.61 -16.30 -5.87
N SER A 549 17.75 -16.99 -5.94
CA SER A 549 19.07 -16.35 -5.80
C SER A 549 19.57 -15.82 -7.13
N VAL A 550 19.97 -14.55 -7.17
CA VAL A 550 20.58 -13.91 -8.35
C VAL A 550 22.07 -14.25 -8.36
N ILE A 551 22.51 -14.97 -9.40
CA ILE A 551 23.92 -15.33 -9.59
C ILE A 551 24.66 -14.17 -10.24
N LYS A 552 24.08 -13.64 -11.33
CA LYS A 552 24.62 -12.51 -12.08
C LYS A 552 23.51 -11.50 -12.31
N LYS A 553 23.72 -10.26 -11.86
CA LYS A 553 22.80 -9.15 -12.10
C LYS A 553 22.85 -8.75 -13.58
N SER A 554 21.70 -8.46 -14.18
CA SER A 554 21.66 -7.93 -15.56
C SER A 554 22.21 -6.51 -15.59
N LYS A 555 23.06 -6.20 -16.57
CA LYS A 555 23.45 -4.81 -16.85
C LYS A 555 22.47 -4.20 -17.83
N VAL A 556 21.87 -3.08 -17.46
CA VAL A 556 20.71 -2.54 -18.15
C VAL A 556 20.77 -1.04 -18.32
N TRP A 557 20.09 -0.56 -19.36
CA TRP A 557 19.75 0.84 -19.55
C TRP A 557 18.36 1.12 -19.00
N VAL A 558 18.25 2.19 -18.22
CA VAL A 558 17.03 2.51 -17.48
C VAL A 558 16.49 3.86 -17.93
N VAL A 559 15.20 3.94 -18.19
CA VAL A 559 14.52 5.22 -18.38
C VAL A 559 14.21 5.83 -17.03
N GLN A 560 14.67 7.06 -16.84
CA GLN A 560 14.40 7.84 -15.66
C GLN A 560 14.08 9.27 -16.09
N ASN A 561 12.89 9.72 -15.73
CA ASN A 561 12.39 11.07 -15.95
C ASN A 561 12.20 11.78 -14.61
N LEU A 562 12.01 11.04 -13.51
CA LEU A 562 11.79 11.58 -12.17
C LEU A 562 13.04 11.42 -11.27
N TYR A 563 13.39 12.51 -10.59
CA TYR A 563 14.60 12.59 -9.78
C TYR A 563 14.32 13.15 -8.39
N HIS A 564 14.98 12.58 -7.39
CA HIS A 564 14.94 13.07 -6.02
C HIS A 564 16.05 14.11 -5.84
N CYS A 565 15.72 15.27 -5.28
CA CYS A 565 16.72 16.27 -4.97
C CYS A 565 17.61 15.81 -3.80
N ALA A 566 18.92 15.70 -4.02
CA ALA A 566 19.89 15.27 -3.00
C ALA A 566 19.94 16.11 -1.70
N SER A 567 19.22 17.22 -1.60
CA SER A 567 19.23 18.09 -0.41
C SER A 567 17.90 18.32 0.26
N CYS A 568 16.79 18.22 -0.46
CA CYS A 568 15.45 18.38 0.12
C CYS A 568 14.54 17.17 -0.16
N ASP A 569 15.07 16.16 -0.84
CA ASP A 569 14.41 14.92 -1.25
C ASP A 569 13.13 15.08 -2.08
N ALA A 570 12.83 16.31 -2.51
CA ALA A 570 11.68 16.58 -3.35
C ALA A 570 11.80 15.87 -4.71
N LEU A 571 10.73 15.19 -5.11
CA LEU A 571 10.60 14.54 -6.41
C LEU A 571 10.35 15.59 -7.49
N GLN A 572 11.15 15.55 -8.55
CA GLN A 572 11.14 16.51 -9.64
C GLN A 572 11.07 15.77 -10.97
N GLY A 573 10.12 16.16 -11.82
CA GLY A 573 9.95 15.56 -13.15
C GLY A 573 10.25 16.46 -14.33
N ASN A 574 10.48 17.77 -14.12
CA ASN A 574 10.63 18.69 -15.24
C ASN A 574 12.05 18.60 -15.85
N PRO A 575 12.22 18.11 -17.09
CA PRO A 575 13.52 17.84 -17.68
C PRO A 575 14.40 19.09 -17.86
N ASP A 576 13.76 20.25 -18.01
CA ASP A 576 14.42 21.54 -18.25
C ASP A 576 14.85 22.25 -16.96
N SER A 577 14.30 21.84 -15.81
CA SER A 577 14.68 22.43 -14.54
C SER A 577 16.02 21.84 -14.08
N ARG A 578 17.12 22.47 -14.48
CA ARG A 578 18.49 22.13 -14.03
C ARG A 578 18.63 22.12 -12.50
N PHE A 579 17.75 22.85 -11.83
CA PHE A 579 17.74 23.07 -10.39
C PHE A 579 16.41 22.61 -9.78
N CYS A 580 16.43 22.22 -8.50
CA CYS A 580 15.24 21.91 -7.73
C CYS A 580 14.39 23.17 -7.53
N HIS A 581 13.07 23.08 -7.77
CA HIS A 581 12.17 24.25 -7.60
C HIS A 581 12.00 24.68 -6.14
N LEU A 582 12.28 23.80 -5.16
CA LEU A 582 12.16 24.11 -3.73
C LEU A 582 13.45 24.71 -3.16
N CYS A 583 14.60 24.08 -3.40
CA CYS A 583 15.86 24.45 -2.74
C CYS A 583 16.92 25.07 -3.66
N GLY A 584 16.64 25.20 -4.96
CA GLY A 584 17.53 25.82 -5.94
C GLY A 584 18.82 25.05 -6.23
N LYS A 585 19.04 23.86 -5.67
CA LYS A 585 20.24 23.05 -5.92
C LYS A 585 20.14 22.26 -7.22
N LYS A 586 21.29 22.04 -7.86
CA LYS A 586 21.38 21.29 -9.12
C LYS A 586 20.91 19.85 -8.92
N ILE A 587 20.04 19.37 -9.79
CA ILE A 587 19.54 17.99 -9.74
C ILE A 587 20.58 17.09 -10.42
N THR A 588 20.86 15.95 -9.81
CA THR A 588 21.76 14.92 -10.34
C THR A 588 21.03 13.59 -10.41
N ALA A 589 21.30 12.82 -11.47
CA ALA A 589 20.85 11.46 -11.60
C ALA A 589 21.56 10.53 -10.60
N PRO A 590 21.08 9.28 -10.40
CA PRO A 590 21.68 8.35 -9.44
C PRO A 590 23.16 8.01 -9.69
N ASN A 591 23.64 8.20 -10.93
CA ASN A 591 25.04 8.08 -11.31
C ASN A 591 25.89 9.34 -11.01
N GLY A 592 25.30 10.36 -10.36
CA GLY A 592 25.96 11.62 -10.03
C GLY A 592 26.08 12.61 -11.21
N LEU A 593 25.60 12.25 -12.40
CA LEU A 593 25.62 13.14 -13.55
C LEU A 593 24.48 14.16 -13.48
N PRO A 594 24.70 15.40 -13.95
CA PRO A 594 23.63 16.36 -14.16
C PRO A 594 22.49 15.82 -15.03
N VAL A 595 21.24 16.05 -14.64
CA VAL A 595 20.11 15.49 -15.40
C VAL A 595 19.99 16.10 -16.81
N ASP A 596 20.42 17.35 -16.99
CA ASP A 596 20.49 18.03 -18.30
C ASP A 596 21.51 17.42 -19.26
N SER A 597 22.46 16.64 -18.74
CA SER A 597 23.46 15.93 -19.55
C SER A 597 23.01 14.54 -20.00
N LEU A 598 21.84 14.07 -19.55
CA LEU A 598 21.36 12.74 -19.92
C LEU A 598 20.83 12.72 -21.36
N PRO A 599 21.24 11.74 -22.17
CA PRO A 599 20.71 11.58 -23.51
C PRO A 599 19.23 11.19 -23.50
N THR A 600 18.50 11.63 -24.52
CA THR A 600 17.17 11.10 -24.82
C THR A 600 17.34 9.71 -25.42
N PHE A 601 16.57 8.74 -24.95
CA PHE A 601 16.60 7.39 -25.50
C PHE A 601 16.02 7.38 -26.90
N GLU A 602 16.80 6.93 -27.88
CA GLU A 602 16.34 6.69 -29.25
C GLU A 602 15.95 5.20 -29.40
N PRO A 603 14.65 4.88 -29.36
CA PRO A 603 14.22 3.49 -29.46
C PRO A 603 14.46 2.95 -30.86
N THR A 604 14.85 1.67 -30.94
CA THR A 604 14.94 0.93 -32.19
C THR A 604 13.71 0.05 -32.38
N ALA A 605 13.45 -0.39 -33.63
CA ALA A 605 12.39 -1.35 -33.92
C ALA A 605 12.47 -2.61 -33.04
N THR A 606 13.69 -3.12 -32.81
CA THR A 606 13.96 -4.25 -31.90
C THR A 606 13.59 -3.96 -30.45
N THR A 607 13.72 -2.70 -29.99
CA THR A 607 13.32 -2.32 -28.63
C THR A 607 11.82 -2.45 -28.46
N TYR A 608 11.05 -1.89 -29.39
CA TYR A 608 9.59 -2.02 -29.40
C TYR A 608 9.11 -3.46 -29.51
N LEU A 609 9.78 -4.28 -30.33
CA LEU A 609 9.48 -5.70 -30.42
C LEU A 609 9.62 -6.40 -29.06
N ARG A 610 10.73 -6.18 -28.33
CA ARG A 610 10.96 -6.80 -27.02
C ARG A 610 9.93 -6.36 -25.99
N PHE A 611 9.56 -5.08 -25.98
CA PHE A 611 8.49 -4.57 -25.11
C PHE A 611 7.15 -5.23 -25.42
N ALA A 612 6.81 -5.34 -26.72
CA ALA A 612 5.59 -5.98 -27.13
C ALA A 612 5.53 -7.47 -26.77
N GLU A 613 6.63 -8.22 -26.93
CA GLU A 613 6.72 -9.62 -26.51
C GLU A 613 6.45 -9.76 -25.00
N ARG A 614 7.00 -8.86 -24.18
CA ARG A 614 6.71 -8.84 -22.75
C ARG A 614 5.25 -8.51 -22.41
N MET A 615 4.65 -7.58 -23.16
CA MET A 615 3.23 -7.25 -23.00
C MET A 615 2.34 -8.44 -23.42
N ILE A 616 2.72 -9.20 -24.45
CA ILE A 616 2.04 -10.44 -24.86
C ILE A 616 2.14 -11.52 -23.76
N GLU A 617 3.32 -11.72 -23.16
CA GLU A 617 3.49 -12.65 -22.03
C GLU A 617 2.59 -12.30 -20.84
N THR A 618 2.44 -11.00 -20.57
CA THR A 618 1.56 -10.47 -19.51
C THR A 618 0.10 -10.31 -19.94
N LYS A 619 -0.27 -10.80 -21.13
CA LYS A 619 -1.63 -10.75 -21.72
C LYS A 619 -2.18 -9.33 -21.94
N GLN A 620 -1.33 -8.32 -22.03
CA GLN A 620 -1.68 -6.93 -22.34
C GLN A 620 -1.61 -6.68 -23.84
N PHE A 621 -2.54 -7.27 -24.59
CA PHE A 621 -2.52 -7.27 -26.06
C PHE A 621 -2.68 -5.87 -26.68
N ASP A 622 -3.46 -4.97 -26.07
CA ASP A 622 -3.62 -3.59 -26.57
C ASP A 622 -2.31 -2.81 -26.54
N LYS A 623 -1.58 -2.84 -25.42
CA LYS A 623 -0.27 -2.18 -25.32
C LYS A 623 0.76 -2.83 -26.23
N ALA A 624 0.73 -4.16 -26.37
CA ALA A 624 1.60 -4.86 -27.30
C ALA A 624 1.38 -4.38 -28.74
N ARG A 625 0.11 -4.22 -29.16
CA ARG A 625 -0.26 -3.66 -30.46
C ARG A 625 0.30 -2.26 -30.67
N ASP A 626 0.17 -1.38 -29.68
CA ASP A 626 0.65 0.00 -29.78
C ASP A 626 2.17 0.07 -29.93
N TYR A 627 2.91 -0.69 -29.11
CA TYR A 627 4.37 -0.78 -29.24
C TYR A 627 4.81 -1.37 -30.58
N LEU A 628 4.12 -2.40 -31.10
CA LEU A 628 4.45 -2.97 -32.41
C LEU A 628 4.19 -1.98 -33.55
N LYS A 629 3.12 -1.18 -33.48
CA LYS A 629 2.83 -0.11 -34.45
C LYS A 629 3.92 0.98 -34.43
N GLU A 630 4.33 1.42 -33.24
CA GLU A 630 5.47 2.34 -33.09
C GLU A 630 6.76 1.74 -33.65
N GLY A 631 7.02 0.45 -33.40
CA GLY A 631 8.17 -0.25 -33.98
C GLY A 631 8.14 -0.33 -35.51
N LEU A 632 6.96 -0.56 -36.10
CA LEU A 632 6.76 -0.58 -37.55
C LEU A 632 6.89 0.80 -38.18
N SER A 633 6.61 1.88 -37.44
CA SER A 633 6.86 3.25 -37.91
C SER A 633 8.36 3.55 -38.09
N ILE A 634 9.22 2.85 -37.35
CA ILE A 634 10.68 2.96 -37.45
C ILE A 634 11.21 2.05 -38.56
N ASP A 635 10.78 0.79 -38.57
CA ASP A 635 11.15 -0.17 -39.61
C ASP A 635 9.89 -0.85 -40.19
N PRO A 636 9.33 -0.29 -41.29
CA PRO A 636 8.13 -0.82 -41.92
C PRO A 636 8.28 -2.23 -42.51
N GLN A 637 9.50 -2.72 -42.72
CA GLN A 637 9.77 -4.03 -43.32
C GLN A 637 10.24 -5.05 -42.29
N SER A 638 10.14 -4.75 -41.00
CA SER A 638 10.55 -5.65 -39.93
C SER A 638 9.64 -6.90 -39.88
N VAL A 639 10.09 -7.98 -40.52
CA VAL A 639 9.40 -9.28 -40.51
C VAL A 639 9.04 -9.74 -39.09
N PRO A 640 9.92 -9.66 -38.07
CA PRO A 640 9.56 -10.04 -36.71
C PRO A 640 8.38 -9.24 -36.14
N ILE A 641 8.34 -7.92 -36.35
CA ILE A 641 7.25 -7.06 -35.87
C ILE A 641 5.96 -7.36 -36.62
N LEU A 642 6.01 -7.50 -37.95
CA LEU A 642 4.85 -7.86 -38.78
C LEU A 642 4.23 -9.19 -38.32
N LEU A 643 5.06 -10.21 -38.05
CA LEU A 643 4.59 -11.51 -37.57
C LEU A 643 3.98 -11.42 -36.18
N ARG A 644 4.61 -10.71 -35.24
CA ARG A 644 4.07 -10.54 -33.88
C ARG A 644 2.78 -9.73 -33.88
N LEU A 645 2.69 -8.68 -34.70
CA LEU A 645 1.48 -7.87 -34.82
C LEU A 645 0.34 -8.67 -35.45
N ALA A 646 0.64 -9.50 -36.45
CA ALA A 646 -0.33 -10.44 -37.00
C ALA A 646 -0.82 -11.45 -35.95
N ASP A 647 0.06 -11.97 -35.10
CA ASP A 647 -0.32 -12.87 -34.01
C ASP A 647 -1.24 -12.16 -33.00
N VAL A 648 -0.97 -10.90 -32.66
CA VAL A 648 -1.83 -10.09 -31.77
C VAL A 648 -3.21 -9.84 -32.40
N TYR A 649 -3.28 -9.48 -33.68
CA TYR A 649 -4.57 -9.31 -34.37
C TYR A 649 -5.35 -10.62 -34.50
N ALA A 650 -4.67 -11.74 -34.75
CA ALA A 650 -5.32 -13.04 -34.79
C ALA A 650 -5.92 -13.42 -33.43
N GLN A 651 -5.27 -13.05 -32.32
CA GLN A 651 -5.80 -13.25 -30.97
C GLN A 651 -6.97 -12.31 -30.65
N ALA A 652 -6.99 -11.10 -31.23
CA ALA A 652 -8.11 -10.17 -31.15
C ALA A 652 -9.30 -10.53 -32.08
N SER A 653 -9.22 -11.67 -32.79
CA SER A 653 -10.18 -12.09 -33.83
C SER A 653 -10.28 -11.14 -35.04
N GLU A 654 -9.31 -10.24 -35.20
CA GLU A 654 -9.13 -9.36 -36.36
C GLU A 654 -8.35 -10.10 -37.45
N PHE A 655 -8.95 -11.18 -37.97
CA PHE A 655 -8.25 -12.12 -38.86
C PHE A 655 -7.87 -11.52 -40.22
N SER A 656 -8.66 -10.57 -40.75
CA SER A 656 -8.39 -9.88 -42.01
C SER A 656 -7.10 -9.06 -41.96
N GLU A 657 -6.91 -8.30 -40.89
CA GLU A 657 -5.78 -7.42 -40.62
C GLU A 657 -4.52 -8.25 -40.37
N SER A 658 -4.66 -9.35 -39.62
CA SER A 658 -3.60 -10.35 -39.44
C SER A 658 -3.12 -10.92 -40.77
N LEU A 659 -4.04 -11.28 -41.68
CA LEU A 659 -3.71 -11.84 -42.99
C LEU A 659 -2.94 -10.85 -43.87
N VAL A 660 -3.32 -9.57 -43.85
CA VAL A 660 -2.61 -8.51 -44.58
C VAL A 660 -1.16 -8.42 -44.11
N LEU A 661 -0.93 -8.41 -42.80
CA LEU A 661 0.41 -8.32 -42.22
C LEU A 661 1.27 -9.57 -42.49
N LEU A 662 0.68 -10.77 -42.44
CA LEU A 662 1.40 -12.00 -42.79
C LEU A 662 1.82 -12.02 -44.26
N ARG A 663 0.95 -11.55 -45.18
CA ARG A 663 1.27 -11.43 -46.61
C ARG A 663 2.38 -10.39 -46.84
N GLN A 664 2.36 -9.28 -46.10
CA GLN A 664 3.45 -8.30 -46.11
C GLN A 664 4.76 -8.94 -45.62
N ALA A 665 4.72 -9.68 -44.51
CA ALA A 665 5.90 -10.39 -44.00
C ALA A 665 6.45 -11.41 -45.00
N GLN A 666 5.57 -12.15 -45.69
CA GLN A 666 5.94 -13.11 -46.73
C GLN A 666 6.58 -12.43 -47.94
N ALA A 667 6.08 -11.25 -48.32
CA ALA A 667 6.63 -10.47 -49.44
C ALA A 667 8.03 -9.92 -49.14
N VAL A 668 8.34 -9.63 -47.87
CA VAL A 668 9.69 -9.20 -47.45
C VAL A 668 10.64 -10.39 -47.38
N LYS A 669 10.21 -11.51 -46.78
CA LYS A 669 11.00 -12.74 -46.67
C LYS A 669 10.15 -13.98 -46.93
N GLU A 670 10.44 -14.66 -48.02
CA GLU A 670 9.81 -15.94 -48.33
C GLU A 670 10.27 -17.02 -47.34
N ASP A 671 9.42 -17.31 -46.36
CA ASP A 671 9.60 -18.41 -45.41
C ASP A 671 8.40 -19.37 -45.52
N PRO A 672 8.63 -20.67 -45.79
CA PRO A 672 7.57 -21.68 -45.82
C PRO A 672 6.67 -21.69 -44.57
N ARG A 673 7.22 -21.33 -43.40
CA ARG A 673 6.46 -21.25 -42.14
C ARG A 673 5.42 -20.13 -42.15
N ILE A 674 5.73 -19.01 -42.80
CA ILE A 674 4.79 -17.89 -42.95
C ILE A 674 3.67 -18.30 -43.91
N ALA A 675 4.01 -18.98 -45.00
CA ALA A 675 3.02 -19.50 -45.96
C ALA A 675 2.03 -20.49 -45.30
N ASP A 676 2.53 -21.38 -44.43
CA ASP A 676 1.67 -22.30 -43.69
C ASP A 676 0.78 -21.58 -42.66
N ARG A 677 1.31 -20.55 -41.98
CA ARG A 677 0.50 -19.68 -41.09
C ARG A 677 -0.61 -18.95 -41.85
N ILE A 678 -0.34 -18.45 -43.05
CA ILE A 678 -1.34 -17.81 -43.91
C ILE A 678 -2.47 -18.79 -44.25
N LYS A 679 -2.13 -20.02 -44.69
CA LYS A 679 -3.14 -21.05 -44.98
C LYS A 679 -4.00 -21.38 -43.76
N GLN A 680 -3.39 -21.54 -42.59
CA GLN A 680 -4.12 -21.79 -41.34
C GLN A 680 -5.08 -20.66 -41.01
N LEU A 681 -4.66 -19.41 -41.21
CA LEU A 681 -5.48 -18.23 -40.96
C LEU A 681 -6.64 -18.10 -41.96
N GLU A 682 -6.42 -18.41 -43.25
CA GLU A 682 -7.47 -18.41 -44.28
C GLU A 682 -8.58 -19.43 -43.97
N VAL A 683 -8.22 -20.59 -43.42
CA VAL A 683 -9.20 -21.57 -42.93
C VAL A 683 -9.98 -20.98 -41.75
N LYS A 684 -9.33 -20.33 -40.79
CA LYS A 684 -10.01 -19.67 -39.65
C LYS A 684 -10.98 -18.57 -40.10
N ILE A 685 -10.59 -17.74 -41.07
CA ILE A 685 -11.44 -16.70 -41.65
C ILE A 685 -12.70 -17.32 -42.27
N THR A 686 -12.54 -18.38 -43.05
CA THR A 686 -13.66 -19.07 -43.70
C THR A 686 -14.66 -19.62 -42.66
N ILE A 687 -14.14 -20.25 -41.59
CA ILE A 687 -14.98 -20.76 -40.50
C ILE A 687 -15.68 -19.61 -39.75
N TYR A 688 -14.97 -18.51 -39.51
CA TYR A 688 -15.50 -17.32 -38.83
C TYR A 688 -16.61 -16.62 -39.64
N GLU A 689 -16.46 -16.49 -40.95
CA GLU A 689 -17.49 -15.93 -41.84
C GLU A 689 -18.74 -16.82 -41.91
N GLN A 690 -18.54 -18.13 -42.00
CA GLN A 690 -19.63 -19.11 -41.93
C GLN A 690 -20.38 -19.02 -40.59
N ALA A 691 -19.65 -18.94 -39.48
CA ALA A 691 -20.20 -18.72 -38.15
C ALA A 691 -21.05 -17.44 -38.06
N ARG A 692 -20.53 -16.34 -38.62
CA ARG A 692 -21.23 -15.05 -38.65
C ARG A 692 -22.51 -15.11 -39.48
N SER A 693 -22.53 -15.88 -40.56
CA SER A 693 -23.72 -16.07 -41.40
C SER A 693 -24.84 -16.89 -40.72
N LEU A 694 -24.52 -17.62 -39.64
CA LEU A 694 -25.47 -18.53 -38.98
C LEU A 694 -26.42 -17.83 -37.98
N ASN A 695 -26.38 -16.50 -37.84
CA ASN A 695 -27.24 -15.72 -36.93
C ASN A 695 -27.32 -16.31 -35.51
N LEU A 696 -26.20 -16.82 -35.00
CA LEU A 696 -26.09 -17.38 -33.66
C LEU A 696 -26.36 -16.31 -32.60
N SER A 697 -26.84 -16.72 -31.42
CA SER A 697 -26.93 -15.80 -30.28
C SER A 697 -25.52 -15.29 -29.90
N PRO A 698 -25.38 -14.06 -29.36
CA PRO A 698 -24.07 -13.49 -29.02
C PRO A 698 -23.21 -14.42 -28.14
N GLU A 699 -23.82 -15.11 -27.18
CA GLU A 699 -23.13 -16.04 -26.29
C GLU A 699 -22.63 -17.32 -26.98
N GLU A 700 -23.40 -17.84 -27.95
CA GLU A 700 -23.01 -19.02 -28.73
C GLU A 700 -21.93 -18.67 -29.75
N PHE A 701 -22.02 -17.47 -30.31
CA PHE A 701 -20.99 -16.92 -31.18
C PHE A 701 -19.65 -16.77 -30.43
N ASP A 702 -19.66 -16.19 -29.22
CA ASP A 702 -18.44 -16.04 -28.41
C ASP A 702 -17.81 -17.39 -28.03
N LYS A 703 -18.64 -18.41 -27.72
CA LYS A 703 -18.14 -19.78 -27.48
C LYS A 703 -17.48 -20.38 -28.72
N LEU A 704 -18.07 -20.16 -29.89
CA LEU A 704 -17.52 -20.63 -31.16
C LEU A 704 -16.22 -19.90 -31.53
N VAL A 705 -16.14 -18.60 -31.29
CA VAL A 705 -14.90 -17.81 -31.46
C VAL A 705 -13.79 -18.33 -30.55
N ASN A 706 -14.08 -18.61 -29.28
CA ASN A 706 -13.12 -19.23 -28.36
C ASN A 706 -12.66 -20.62 -28.80
N LEU A 707 -13.51 -21.39 -29.48
CA LEU A 707 -13.19 -22.70 -30.05
C LEU A 707 -12.30 -22.60 -31.29
N ILE A 708 -12.46 -21.55 -32.11
CA ILE A 708 -11.60 -21.27 -33.27
C ILE A 708 -10.21 -20.77 -32.83
N GLN A 709 -10.11 -20.16 -31.65
CA GLN A 709 -8.85 -19.67 -31.07
C GLN A 709 -7.99 -20.79 -30.46
N LYS A 710 -8.61 -21.82 -29.86
CA LYS A 710 -7.93 -23.04 -29.38
C LYS A 710 -7.46 -23.92 -30.54
#